data_AF-A0A6N8SIQ9-F1
#
_entry.id   AF-A0A6N8SIQ9-F1
#
_cell.length_a   1.000
_cell.length_b   1.000
_cell.length_c   1.000
_cell.angle_alpha   90.00
_cell.angle_beta   90.00
_cell.angle_gamma   90.00
#
_symmetry.space_group_name_H-M   'P 1'
#
loop_
_entity.id
_entity.type
_entity.pdbx_description
1 polymer ?
#
loop_
_entity_poly.entity_id
_entity_poly.type
_entity_poly.pdbx_seq_one_letter_code
_entity_poly.pdbx_strand_id
1 'polypeptide(L)'
;MAEDQISGPLSLARNESIFRSDILPDYLPETMKAAAWPRMILLGGQPGAGKTAVLIASHAELDQSGPTIRIVGDDLRSYHPQFRAFQKQDAETASQFTQADAGRWTEKLLAAAAERHVNIVFETTMRTPENVARVIGMARAAGYEVEARAIAVNPRVSWQGNHFRFEEMLHAGDAARIPPQHVHDAAVAGLHVSLEKVETENLVDRVQLRTRGGTILYDNKRGPAGWTRPPEAWTALEREQTRPMTRGELQRFSDDWNHVLARMEERRAPEDRIATVRTRAAEDVNHLLAQRHEADGDDGSRRGRSIFQTRADALGMFVELYDNALRDAERRPIGNIEAHALGRLSQSYMALKLVETARDLGLLPDDSTIVATRAMVQDKRGAQEFPAAHRLPADLAVEMPNGERKRLTEHFDVGLNQVAVDRDVFARTGRLSRMANVVDSWLEVAGMRKTLARAANAVASGRMSASAAMSDIVEPGYAATVARTRQRLDRNMALAERTAIATSIVDQRGEPFRAVLDDLRLRAGDLENRARAKALMEAILDETARHERLDAERRRAAEEFARGIADNERSLGVGQALGRSAGRPDVLVAGRDLPDLTEKEIADRLHGSARLADKRAEIENLSRLVFGNSHAVASSVVSIHDARSGAAAGDDVREGRLGELAGEGKGWLRGPSPARQSAEAHAPQLAVALADYGHTVDFERHQIVTQHGEAQARQRVEIPAPSANLTEVLRSDGHDQIRRLNSEPSLRRELETMTLAISRRLSPADKADLKEGNVARLALSLGATREQAASLQQVHEQARVLQEKTVRQNREVSRTSQLAMRR
;
A
#
# COMPACT_ATOMS: atom_id res chain seq x y z
N MET A 1 -7.90 3.43 -47.68
CA MET A 1 -7.81 3.03 -46.26
C MET A 1 -6.38 3.31 -45.84
N ALA A 2 -6.15 4.38 -45.08
CA ALA A 2 -4.80 4.82 -44.71
C ALA A 2 -4.43 4.29 -43.31
N GLU A 3 -3.13 4.23 -43.05
CA GLU A 3 -2.52 3.58 -41.90
C GLU A 3 -2.69 4.40 -40.61
N ASP A 4 -3.54 3.95 -39.68
CA ASP A 4 -3.49 4.41 -38.29
C ASP A 4 -2.31 3.74 -37.59
N GLN A 5 -1.11 4.32 -37.74
CA GLN A 5 0.01 4.05 -36.85
C GLN A 5 -0.40 4.40 -35.40
N ILE A 6 0.10 3.65 -34.42
CA ILE A 6 -0.19 3.88 -33.00
C ILE A 6 0.63 5.10 -32.51
N SER A 7 0.15 6.31 -32.80
CA SER A 7 0.74 7.55 -32.25
C SER A 7 -0.18 8.77 -32.37
N GLY A 8 -0.46 9.42 -31.24
CA GLY A 8 -0.89 10.81 -31.18
C GLY A 8 -2.38 11.08 -30.87
N PRO A 9 -2.72 12.34 -30.55
CA PRO A 9 -4.09 12.80 -30.38
C PRO A 9 -4.84 12.85 -31.72
N LEU A 10 -6.17 12.77 -31.68
CA LEU A 10 -7.01 12.76 -32.88
C LEU A 10 -6.90 14.08 -33.66
N SER A 11 -7.04 13.96 -34.99
CA SER A 11 -7.26 15.13 -35.84
C SER A 11 -8.53 15.86 -35.40
N LEU A 12 -8.54 17.20 -35.52
CA LEU A 12 -9.69 18.01 -35.09
C LEU A 12 -11.01 17.57 -35.74
N ALA A 13 -10.97 17.19 -37.01
CA ALA A 13 -12.12 16.66 -37.73
C ALA A 13 -12.60 15.30 -37.18
N ARG A 14 -11.69 14.41 -36.77
CA ARG A 14 -12.06 13.11 -36.17
C ARG A 14 -12.58 13.26 -34.74
N ASN A 15 -11.96 14.14 -33.95
CA ASN A 15 -12.46 14.54 -32.63
C ASN A 15 -13.89 15.12 -32.72
N GLU A 16 -14.14 16.01 -33.69
CA GLU A 16 -15.46 16.60 -33.92
C GLU A 16 -16.49 15.58 -34.42
N SER A 17 -16.09 14.67 -35.32
CA SER A 17 -16.96 13.58 -35.79
C SER A 17 -17.48 12.74 -34.62
N ILE A 18 -16.58 12.22 -33.77
CA ILE A 18 -16.93 11.37 -32.61
C ILE A 18 -17.79 12.14 -31.60
N PHE A 19 -17.51 13.44 -31.41
CA PHE A 19 -18.34 14.28 -30.55
C PHE A 19 -19.79 14.33 -31.04
N ARG A 20 -20.01 14.56 -32.34
CA ARG A 20 -21.36 14.71 -32.92
C ARG A 20 -22.10 13.39 -33.13
N SER A 21 -21.41 12.31 -33.50
CA SER A 21 -22.05 11.03 -33.82
C SER A 21 -22.28 10.15 -32.59
N ASP A 22 -21.41 10.24 -31.58
CA ASP A 22 -21.37 9.27 -30.48
C ASP A 22 -21.66 9.97 -29.13
N ILE A 23 -20.79 10.90 -28.72
CA ILE A 23 -20.83 11.49 -27.37
C ILE A 23 -22.07 12.38 -27.16
N LEU A 24 -22.39 13.25 -28.12
CA LEU A 24 -23.51 14.19 -27.98
C LEU A 24 -24.87 13.46 -27.93
N PRO A 25 -25.18 12.47 -28.80
CA PRO A 25 -26.40 11.68 -28.65
C PRO A 25 -26.49 10.87 -27.35
N ASP A 26 -25.39 10.27 -26.89
CA ASP A 26 -25.38 9.41 -25.69
C ASP A 26 -25.62 10.19 -24.39
N TYR A 27 -25.08 11.41 -24.27
CA TYR A 27 -25.24 12.26 -23.08
C TYR A 27 -26.39 13.28 -23.18
N LEU A 28 -26.70 13.75 -24.39
CA LEU A 28 -27.73 14.76 -24.69
C LEU A 28 -28.60 14.29 -25.89
N PRO A 29 -29.43 13.26 -25.72
CA PRO A 29 -30.36 12.83 -26.76
C PRO A 29 -31.34 13.97 -27.11
N GLU A 30 -31.82 14.04 -28.35
CA GLU A 30 -32.74 15.08 -28.81
C GLU A 30 -34.09 15.09 -28.07
N THR A 31 -34.44 13.97 -27.41
CA THR A 31 -35.63 13.84 -26.55
C THR A 31 -35.48 14.54 -25.20
N MET A 32 -34.27 14.94 -24.80
CA MET A 32 -34.01 15.62 -23.53
C MET A 32 -34.47 17.08 -23.62
N LYS A 33 -35.43 17.43 -22.77
CA LYS A 33 -36.03 18.78 -22.69
C LYS A 33 -35.19 19.70 -21.80
N ALA A 34 -35.29 21.00 -22.05
CA ALA A 34 -34.77 22.02 -21.15
C ALA A 34 -35.42 21.94 -19.76
N ALA A 35 -34.65 22.23 -18.71
CA ALA A 35 -35.16 22.49 -17.37
C ALA A 35 -35.70 23.94 -17.30
N ALA A 36 -36.80 24.15 -16.57
CA ALA A 36 -37.40 25.49 -16.45
C ALA A 36 -36.53 26.47 -15.65
N TRP A 37 -35.72 25.94 -14.73
CA TRP A 37 -34.75 26.68 -13.92
C TRP A 37 -33.44 25.89 -13.94
N PRO A 38 -32.53 26.16 -14.88
CA PRO A 38 -31.33 25.35 -15.06
C PRO A 38 -30.36 25.52 -13.88
N ARG A 39 -29.92 24.41 -13.30
CA ARG A 39 -29.00 24.37 -12.15
C ARG A 39 -27.71 23.63 -12.51
N MET A 40 -26.56 24.16 -12.10
CA MET A 40 -25.26 23.51 -12.26
C MET A 40 -24.62 23.24 -10.90
N ILE A 41 -24.31 21.97 -10.62
CA ILE A 41 -23.47 21.56 -9.51
C ILE A 41 -22.06 21.28 -10.04
N LEU A 42 -21.09 22.12 -9.63
CA LEU A 42 -19.67 21.89 -9.90
C LEU A 42 -19.07 21.08 -8.75
N LEU A 43 -18.63 19.84 -9.01
CA LEU A 43 -18.08 18.94 -8.00
C LEU A 43 -16.55 18.92 -8.05
N GLY A 44 -15.91 19.46 -7.02
CA GLY A 44 -14.46 19.47 -6.80
C GLY A 44 -13.94 18.42 -5.83
N GLY A 45 -12.61 18.24 -5.82
CA GLY A 45 -11.92 17.26 -4.99
C GLY A 45 -10.76 16.59 -5.73
N GLN A 46 -9.67 16.32 -5.04
CA GLN A 46 -8.50 15.67 -5.62
C GLN A 46 -8.82 14.24 -6.14
N PRO A 47 -7.97 13.66 -7.03
CA PRO A 47 -8.10 12.26 -7.44
C PRO A 47 -8.10 11.32 -6.23
N GLY A 48 -8.95 10.29 -6.24
CA GLY A 48 -9.07 9.34 -5.11
C GLY A 48 -9.89 9.83 -3.91
N ALA A 49 -10.35 11.09 -3.91
CA ALA A 49 -11.17 11.65 -2.80
C ALA A 49 -12.55 10.96 -2.60
N GLY A 50 -13.01 10.15 -3.55
CA GLY A 50 -14.31 9.45 -3.48
C GLY A 50 -15.51 10.27 -3.97
N LYS A 51 -15.29 11.19 -4.93
CA LYS A 51 -16.32 12.06 -5.53
C LYS A 51 -17.58 11.32 -6.02
N THR A 52 -17.45 10.07 -6.49
CA THR A 52 -18.52 9.26 -7.10
C THR A 52 -19.81 9.21 -6.27
N ALA A 53 -19.74 9.07 -4.94
CA ALA A 53 -20.93 9.00 -4.10
C ALA A 53 -21.71 10.33 -4.09
N VAL A 54 -21.00 11.46 -3.99
CA VAL A 54 -21.59 12.80 -4.02
C VAL A 54 -22.03 13.19 -5.44
N LEU A 55 -21.34 12.71 -6.48
CA LEU A 55 -21.73 12.86 -7.88
C LEU A 55 -23.09 12.21 -8.14
N ILE A 56 -23.27 10.95 -7.74
CA ILE A 56 -24.54 10.21 -7.87
C ILE A 56 -25.65 10.90 -7.07
N ALA A 57 -25.39 11.28 -5.81
CA ALA A 57 -26.37 11.98 -4.98
C ALA A 57 -26.77 13.35 -5.55
N SER A 58 -25.83 14.09 -6.13
CA SER A 58 -26.09 15.41 -6.75
C SER A 58 -26.87 15.28 -8.05
N HIS A 59 -26.63 14.23 -8.84
CA HIS A 59 -27.39 13.95 -10.05
C HIS A 59 -28.84 13.59 -9.72
N ALA A 60 -29.05 12.68 -8.75
CA ALA A 60 -30.37 12.31 -8.27
C ALA A 60 -31.13 13.47 -7.58
N GLU A 61 -30.43 14.46 -7.03
CA GLU A 61 -31.02 15.70 -6.51
C GLU A 61 -31.53 16.61 -7.64
N LEU A 62 -30.71 16.85 -8.69
CA LEU A 62 -31.12 17.71 -9.79
C LEU A 62 -32.22 17.08 -10.66
N ASP A 63 -32.22 15.75 -10.85
CA ASP A 63 -33.25 15.05 -11.64
C ASP A 63 -34.67 15.21 -11.09
N GLN A 64 -34.82 15.48 -9.79
CA GLN A 64 -36.11 15.81 -9.18
C GLN A 64 -36.65 17.18 -9.64
N SER A 65 -35.79 18.07 -10.14
CA SER A 65 -36.12 19.43 -10.59
C SER A 65 -36.20 19.61 -12.10
N GLY A 66 -35.68 18.65 -12.88
CA GLY A 66 -35.69 18.69 -14.34
C GLY A 66 -34.60 17.79 -14.94
N PRO A 67 -34.60 17.57 -16.27
CA PRO A 67 -33.65 16.67 -16.92
C PRO A 67 -32.19 17.06 -16.63
N THR A 68 -31.41 16.12 -16.09
CA THR A 68 -30.01 16.35 -15.70
C THR A 68 -29.05 15.50 -16.50
N ILE A 69 -27.86 16.05 -16.77
CA ILE A 69 -26.71 15.28 -17.22
C ILE A 69 -25.58 15.25 -16.19
N ARG A 70 -24.81 14.16 -16.21
CA ARG A 70 -23.59 13.97 -15.41
C ARG A 70 -22.38 14.01 -16.35
N ILE A 71 -21.55 15.04 -16.26
CA ILE A 71 -20.32 15.17 -17.05
C ILE A 71 -19.13 14.73 -16.19
N VAL A 72 -18.43 13.68 -16.62
CA VAL A 72 -17.13 13.26 -16.07
C VAL A 72 -16.15 13.11 -17.22
N GLY A 73 -15.12 13.96 -17.26
CA GLY A 73 -14.19 14.00 -18.40
C GLY A 73 -13.36 12.72 -18.60
N ASP A 74 -13.16 11.92 -17.54
CA ASP A 74 -12.48 10.62 -17.64
C ASP A 74 -13.36 9.55 -18.33
N ASP A 75 -14.70 9.59 -18.15
CA ASP A 75 -15.63 8.64 -18.79
C ASP A 75 -15.56 8.78 -20.34
N LEU A 76 -15.36 10.01 -20.83
CA LEU A 76 -15.27 10.34 -22.26
C LEU A 76 -14.03 9.75 -22.96
N ARG A 77 -13.00 9.31 -22.22
CA ARG A 77 -11.80 8.68 -22.83
C ARG A 77 -12.14 7.38 -23.56
N SER A 78 -13.19 6.69 -23.14
CA SER A 78 -13.64 5.41 -23.71
C SER A 78 -14.05 5.51 -25.19
N TYR A 79 -14.47 6.70 -25.64
CA TYR A 79 -14.82 6.99 -27.04
C TYR A 79 -13.59 7.16 -27.95
N HIS A 80 -12.38 7.24 -27.40
CA HIS A 80 -11.17 7.28 -28.22
C HIS A 80 -10.96 5.92 -28.92
N PRO A 81 -10.87 5.84 -30.27
CA PRO A 81 -10.84 4.55 -30.98
C PRO A 81 -9.71 3.61 -30.54
N GLN A 82 -8.55 4.18 -30.17
CA GLN A 82 -7.39 3.43 -29.67
C GLN A 82 -7.36 3.27 -28.13
N PHE A 83 -8.39 3.67 -27.38
CA PHE A 83 -8.41 3.61 -25.90
C PHE A 83 -8.02 2.23 -25.35
N ARG A 84 -8.66 1.17 -25.88
CA ARG A 84 -8.36 -0.22 -25.50
C ARG A 84 -6.96 -0.69 -25.94
N ALA A 85 -6.37 -0.09 -26.96
CA ALA A 85 -5.02 -0.41 -27.41
C ALA A 85 -3.98 0.21 -26.46
N PHE A 86 -4.12 1.49 -26.12
CA PHE A 86 -3.25 2.16 -25.14
C PHE A 86 -3.31 1.48 -23.77
N GLN A 87 -4.50 1.14 -23.28
CA GLN A 87 -4.68 0.41 -22.01
C GLN A 87 -4.00 -0.97 -21.99
N LYS A 88 -3.96 -1.69 -23.13
CA LYS A 88 -3.25 -2.97 -23.26
C LYS A 88 -1.74 -2.84 -23.38
N GLN A 89 -1.26 -1.70 -23.90
CA GLN A 89 0.17 -1.44 -24.06
C GLN A 89 0.80 -1.06 -22.71
N ASP A 90 0.20 -0.09 -22.01
CA ASP A 90 0.57 0.32 -20.66
C ASP A 90 -0.56 1.15 -20.03
N ALA A 91 -1.24 0.59 -19.02
CA ALA A 91 -2.33 1.24 -18.31
C ALA A 91 -1.87 2.46 -17.46
N GLU A 92 -0.62 2.50 -17.00
CA GLU A 92 -0.07 3.65 -16.24
C GLU A 92 0.06 4.87 -17.16
N THR A 93 0.64 4.72 -18.36
CA THR A 93 0.86 5.85 -19.28
C THR A 93 -0.27 6.12 -20.27
N ALA A 94 -1.20 5.18 -20.52
CA ALA A 94 -2.31 5.33 -21.48
C ALA A 94 -3.11 6.64 -21.40
N SER A 95 -3.16 7.27 -20.22
CA SER A 95 -3.88 8.53 -20.01
C SER A 95 -3.30 9.72 -20.79
N GLN A 96 -1.99 9.70 -21.11
CA GLN A 96 -1.31 10.79 -21.84
C GLN A 96 -1.78 10.92 -23.29
N PHE A 97 -2.14 9.80 -23.93
CA PHE A 97 -2.59 9.76 -25.32
C PHE A 97 -4.06 10.16 -25.49
N THR A 98 -4.84 10.20 -24.41
CA THR A 98 -6.30 10.41 -24.47
C THR A 98 -6.78 11.69 -23.77
N GLN A 99 -5.92 12.32 -22.97
CA GLN A 99 -6.29 13.50 -22.18
C GLN A 99 -6.70 14.71 -23.02
N ALA A 100 -6.02 14.97 -24.15
CA ALA A 100 -6.30 16.13 -24.99
C ALA A 100 -7.69 16.04 -25.65
N ASP A 101 -8.05 14.88 -26.20
CA ASP A 101 -9.33 14.66 -26.86
C ASP A 101 -10.50 14.60 -25.88
N ALA A 102 -10.32 13.89 -24.76
CA ALA A 102 -11.32 13.86 -23.68
C ALA A 102 -11.55 15.26 -23.06
N GLY A 103 -10.51 16.09 -22.94
CA GLY A 103 -10.64 17.49 -22.54
C GLY A 103 -11.52 18.30 -23.50
N ARG A 104 -11.23 18.23 -24.81
CA ARG A 104 -12.03 18.90 -25.85
C ARG A 104 -13.50 18.43 -25.84
N TRP A 105 -13.74 17.12 -25.68
CA TRP A 105 -15.10 16.59 -25.60
C TRP A 105 -15.82 17.05 -24.33
N THR A 106 -15.12 17.15 -23.20
CA THR A 106 -15.68 17.67 -21.94
C THR A 106 -16.16 19.12 -22.10
N GLU A 107 -15.34 19.99 -22.71
CA GLU A 107 -15.70 21.40 -22.93
C GLU A 107 -16.86 21.55 -23.90
N LYS A 108 -16.87 20.79 -25.01
CA LYS A 108 -17.97 20.80 -25.98
C LYS A 108 -19.28 20.27 -25.39
N LEU A 109 -19.22 19.20 -24.59
CA LEU A 109 -20.40 18.62 -23.93
C LEU A 109 -20.99 19.59 -22.90
N LEU A 110 -20.13 20.26 -22.12
CA LEU A 110 -20.54 21.27 -21.16
C LEU A 110 -21.22 22.48 -21.85
N ALA A 111 -20.66 22.96 -22.97
CA ALA A 111 -21.26 24.04 -23.75
C ALA A 111 -22.62 23.63 -24.35
N ALA A 112 -22.70 22.46 -24.99
CA ALA A 112 -23.95 21.95 -25.57
C ALA A 112 -25.05 21.69 -24.52
N ALA A 113 -24.66 21.33 -23.29
CA ALA A 113 -25.59 21.19 -22.17
C ALA A 113 -26.14 22.53 -21.69
N ALA A 114 -25.26 23.53 -21.57
CA ALA A 114 -25.62 24.89 -21.19
C ALA A 114 -26.56 25.53 -22.22
N GLU A 115 -26.29 25.35 -23.52
CA GLU A 115 -27.14 25.81 -24.63
C GLU A 115 -28.52 25.14 -24.64
N ARG A 116 -28.63 23.88 -24.19
CA ARG A 116 -29.90 23.15 -24.08
C ARG A 116 -30.64 23.40 -22.76
N HIS A 117 -30.09 24.22 -21.86
CA HIS A 117 -30.65 24.55 -20.55
C HIS A 117 -31.07 23.32 -19.72
N VAL A 118 -30.32 22.21 -19.81
CA VAL A 118 -30.52 21.04 -18.94
C VAL A 118 -29.82 21.25 -17.60
N ASN A 119 -30.23 20.54 -16.55
CA ASN A 119 -29.46 20.54 -15.30
C ASN A 119 -28.11 19.85 -15.51
N ILE A 120 -27.05 20.31 -14.83
CA ILE A 120 -25.68 19.83 -15.04
C ILE A 120 -25.05 19.46 -13.69
N VAL A 121 -24.53 18.24 -13.58
CA VAL A 121 -23.55 17.89 -12.53
C VAL A 121 -22.21 17.64 -13.20
N PHE A 122 -21.25 18.53 -12.98
CA PHE A 122 -19.95 18.51 -13.64
C PHE A 122 -18.84 18.14 -12.65
N GLU A 123 -18.20 16.97 -12.84
CA GLU A 123 -17.04 16.56 -12.07
C GLU A 123 -15.77 17.24 -12.56
N THR A 124 -15.04 17.85 -11.63
CA THR A 124 -13.73 18.45 -11.84
C THR A 124 -12.82 18.12 -10.64
N THR A 125 -11.56 18.55 -10.72
CA THR A 125 -10.67 18.58 -9.55
C THR A 125 -10.75 19.91 -8.80
N MET A 126 -11.26 20.97 -9.43
CA MET A 126 -11.07 22.37 -8.98
C MET A 126 -9.59 22.72 -8.73
N ARG A 127 -8.65 22.18 -9.54
CA ARG A 127 -7.21 22.42 -9.40
C ARG A 127 -6.77 23.85 -9.79
N THR A 128 -7.52 24.54 -10.65
CA THR A 128 -7.09 25.81 -11.24
C THR A 128 -8.22 26.84 -11.06
N PRO A 129 -8.06 27.84 -10.17
CA PRO A 129 -9.12 28.80 -9.84
C PRO A 129 -9.67 29.55 -11.06
N GLU A 130 -8.82 29.83 -12.05
CA GLU A 130 -9.18 30.56 -13.28
C GLU A 130 -10.08 29.71 -14.19
N ASN A 131 -9.82 28.41 -14.28
CA ASN A 131 -10.68 27.49 -15.01
C ASN A 131 -12.01 27.25 -14.30
N VAL A 132 -12.00 27.21 -12.97
CA VAL A 132 -13.21 27.17 -12.13
C VAL A 132 -14.06 28.41 -12.38
N ALA A 133 -13.47 29.61 -12.27
CA ALA A 133 -14.14 30.88 -12.52
C ALA A 133 -14.68 30.99 -13.96
N ARG A 134 -13.91 30.55 -14.98
CA ARG A 134 -14.36 30.50 -16.38
C ARG A 134 -15.59 29.61 -16.58
N VAL A 135 -15.58 28.40 -16.00
CA VAL A 135 -16.70 27.46 -16.09
C VAL A 135 -17.95 28.01 -15.40
N ILE A 136 -17.81 28.60 -14.21
CA ILE A 136 -18.90 29.24 -13.49
C ILE A 136 -19.45 30.44 -14.26
N GLY A 137 -18.58 31.31 -14.79
CA GLY A 137 -18.96 32.48 -15.57
C GLY A 137 -19.74 32.13 -16.83
N MET A 138 -19.33 31.06 -17.54
CA MET A 138 -20.06 30.51 -18.69
C MET A 138 -21.47 30.04 -18.29
N ALA A 139 -21.59 29.26 -17.21
CA ALA A 139 -22.89 28.77 -16.74
C ALA A 139 -23.83 29.92 -16.33
N ARG A 140 -23.32 30.92 -15.59
CA ARG A 140 -24.13 32.10 -15.19
C ARG A 140 -24.52 32.98 -16.38
N ALA A 141 -23.68 33.09 -17.41
CA ALA A 141 -24.04 33.75 -18.67
C ALA A 141 -25.15 33.02 -19.42
N ALA A 142 -25.24 31.69 -19.29
CA ALA A 142 -26.35 30.86 -19.78
C ALA A 142 -27.57 30.81 -18.82
N GLY A 143 -27.59 31.64 -17.76
CA GLY A 143 -28.74 31.78 -16.85
C GLY A 143 -28.83 30.73 -15.73
N TYR A 144 -27.76 29.97 -15.44
CA TYR A 144 -27.78 28.93 -14.42
C TYR A 144 -27.66 29.47 -12.99
N GLU A 145 -28.39 28.85 -12.04
CA GLU A 145 -28.00 28.83 -10.63
C GLU A 145 -26.81 27.88 -10.47
N VAL A 146 -25.74 28.32 -9.80
CA VAL A 146 -24.51 27.53 -9.66
C VAL A 146 -24.22 27.20 -8.20
N GLU A 147 -24.02 25.92 -7.89
CA GLU A 147 -23.58 25.41 -6.59
C GLU A 147 -22.20 24.73 -6.72
N ALA A 148 -21.24 25.13 -5.89
CA ALA A 148 -19.95 24.46 -5.78
C ALA A 148 -19.98 23.45 -4.62
N ARG A 149 -19.77 22.16 -4.94
CA ARG A 149 -19.60 21.09 -3.94
C ARG A 149 -18.16 20.62 -3.97
N ALA A 150 -17.50 20.45 -2.81
CA ALA A 150 -16.19 19.82 -2.77
C ALA A 150 -16.07 18.76 -1.67
N ILE A 151 -15.23 17.76 -1.93
CA ILE A 151 -14.97 16.66 -0.98
C ILE A 151 -13.78 17.01 -0.10
N ALA A 152 -14.03 17.13 1.20
CA ALA A 152 -13.02 17.25 2.22
C ALA A 152 -12.55 15.85 2.65
N VAL A 153 -11.27 15.58 2.45
CA VAL A 153 -10.61 14.32 2.82
C VAL A 153 -9.10 14.53 2.88
N ASN A 154 -8.46 13.95 3.90
CA ASN A 154 -7.02 13.99 4.11
C ASN A 154 -6.24 13.53 2.85
N PRO A 155 -5.19 14.25 2.42
CA PRO A 155 -4.43 13.93 1.20
C PRO A 155 -3.85 12.52 1.12
N ARG A 156 -3.47 11.91 2.26
CA ARG A 156 -2.94 10.53 2.29
C ARG A 156 -4.04 9.50 2.02
N VAL A 157 -5.26 9.75 2.50
CA VAL A 157 -6.45 8.91 2.22
C VAL A 157 -6.84 8.99 0.75
N SER A 158 -6.81 10.17 0.13
CA SER A 158 -7.07 10.28 -1.31
C SER A 158 -5.94 9.66 -2.14
N TRP A 159 -4.68 9.77 -1.71
CA TRP A 159 -3.56 9.11 -2.40
C TRP A 159 -3.68 7.59 -2.37
N GLN A 160 -3.89 6.99 -1.19
CA GLN A 160 -4.23 5.58 -1.03
C GLN A 160 -5.45 5.19 -1.90
N GLY A 161 -6.49 6.02 -1.90
CA GLY A 161 -7.69 5.79 -2.70
C GLY A 161 -7.42 5.65 -4.21
N ASN A 162 -6.35 6.26 -4.73
CA ASN A 162 -5.91 6.05 -6.11
C ASN A 162 -5.31 4.65 -6.32
N HIS A 163 -4.46 4.17 -5.40
CA HIS A 163 -3.90 2.82 -5.45
C HIS A 163 -4.99 1.75 -5.28
N PHE A 164 -5.88 1.90 -4.28
CA PHE A 164 -7.00 0.99 -4.04
C PHE A 164 -7.89 0.86 -5.28
N ARG A 165 -8.29 1.99 -5.87
CA ARG A 165 -9.11 2.01 -7.09
C ARG A 165 -8.38 1.38 -8.28
N PHE A 166 -7.08 1.60 -8.43
CA PHE A 166 -6.29 1.02 -9.51
C PHE A 166 -6.26 -0.51 -9.43
N GLU A 167 -5.94 -1.07 -8.27
CA GLU A 167 -5.86 -2.51 -8.06
C GLU A 167 -7.23 -3.19 -8.22
N GLU A 168 -8.30 -2.60 -7.69
CA GLU A 168 -9.66 -3.16 -7.87
C GLU A 168 -10.15 -3.09 -9.32
N MET A 169 -9.84 -2.01 -10.06
CA MET A 169 -10.17 -1.93 -11.49
C MET A 169 -9.36 -2.93 -12.33
N LEU A 170 -8.07 -3.12 -12.03
CA LEU A 170 -7.28 -4.17 -12.69
C LEU A 170 -7.85 -5.56 -12.43
N HIS A 171 -8.25 -5.85 -11.18
CA HIS A 171 -8.85 -7.13 -10.82
C HIS A 171 -10.21 -7.36 -11.51
N ALA A 172 -11.01 -6.32 -11.73
CA ALA A 172 -12.25 -6.38 -12.50
C ALA A 172 -12.03 -6.51 -14.03
N GLY A 173 -10.80 -6.31 -14.52
CA GLY A 173 -10.49 -6.23 -15.95
C GLY A 173 -10.84 -4.89 -16.61
N ASP A 174 -11.12 -3.87 -15.79
CA ASP A 174 -11.44 -2.51 -16.21
C ASP A 174 -10.19 -1.66 -16.51
N ALA A 175 -10.42 -0.52 -17.18
CA ALA A 175 -9.37 0.43 -17.54
C ALA A 175 -8.83 1.20 -16.31
N ALA A 176 -7.87 0.62 -15.61
CA ALA A 176 -7.26 1.18 -14.42
C ALA A 176 -6.21 2.26 -14.74
N ARG A 177 -6.06 3.24 -13.84
CA ARG A 177 -4.89 4.16 -13.83
C ARG A 177 -4.63 4.74 -12.43
N ILE A 178 -3.37 4.97 -12.10
CA ILE A 178 -2.97 5.87 -11.01
C ILE A 178 -2.63 7.23 -11.65
N PRO A 179 -3.19 8.36 -11.17
CA PRO A 179 -2.77 9.69 -11.62
C PRO A 179 -1.33 9.98 -11.16
N PRO A 180 -0.49 10.68 -11.94
CA PRO A 180 0.82 11.11 -11.46
C PRO A 180 0.69 11.90 -10.15
N GLN A 181 1.59 11.67 -9.19
CA GLN A 181 1.44 12.23 -7.84
C GLN A 181 1.37 13.76 -7.84
N HIS A 182 2.19 14.43 -8.65
CA HIS A 182 2.13 15.89 -8.81
C HIS A 182 0.76 16.41 -9.32
N VAL A 183 -0.02 15.61 -10.06
CA VAL A 183 -1.39 15.95 -10.49
C VAL A 183 -2.37 15.84 -9.32
N HIS A 184 -2.18 14.87 -8.43
CA HIS A 184 -2.94 14.75 -7.18
C HIS A 184 -2.62 15.90 -6.23
N ASP A 185 -1.35 16.14 -5.97
CA ASP A 185 -0.88 17.13 -4.98
C ASP A 185 -1.23 18.56 -5.43
N ALA A 186 -1.08 18.87 -6.72
CA ALA A 186 -1.56 20.13 -7.28
C ALA A 186 -3.09 20.29 -7.17
N ALA A 187 -3.86 19.20 -7.25
CA ALA A 187 -5.32 19.25 -7.06
C ALA A 187 -5.72 19.43 -5.58
N VAL A 188 -4.91 18.98 -4.63
CA VAL A 188 -5.10 19.28 -3.20
C VAL A 188 -4.92 20.78 -2.97
N ALA A 189 -3.77 21.34 -3.31
CA ALA A 189 -3.48 22.77 -3.11
C ALA A 189 -4.39 23.68 -3.95
N GLY A 190 -4.66 23.32 -5.20
CA GLY A 190 -5.50 24.11 -6.11
C GLY A 190 -6.96 24.19 -5.69
N LEU A 191 -7.48 23.18 -5.00
CA LEU A 191 -8.83 23.19 -4.44
C LEU A 191 -8.99 24.25 -3.35
N HIS A 192 -7.94 24.46 -2.53
CA HIS A 192 -7.91 25.47 -1.47
C HIS A 192 -8.15 26.87 -2.05
N VAL A 193 -7.28 27.29 -2.97
CA VAL A 193 -7.34 28.58 -3.65
C VAL A 193 -8.63 28.74 -4.47
N SER A 194 -9.14 27.65 -5.07
CA SER A 194 -10.38 27.70 -5.84
C SER A 194 -11.61 27.96 -4.98
N LEU A 195 -11.69 27.38 -3.77
CA LEU A 195 -12.81 27.62 -2.85
C LEU A 195 -12.78 29.05 -2.28
N GLU A 196 -11.60 29.51 -1.86
CA GLU A 196 -11.40 30.88 -1.37
C GLU A 196 -11.80 31.92 -2.43
N LYS A 197 -11.33 31.74 -3.68
CA LYS A 197 -11.71 32.61 -4.81
C LYS A 197 -13.22 32.59 -5.07
N VAL A 198 -13.84 31.41 -5.06
CA VAL A 198 -15.28 31.25 -5.31
C VAL A 198 -16.15 31.98 -4.29
N GLU A 199 -15.79 31.95 -3.00
CA GLU A 199 -16.52 32.73 -1.98
C GLU A 199 -16.18 34.23 -2.05
N THR A 200 -14.89 34.59 -2.12
CA THR A 200 -14.42 35.98 -2.07
C THR A 200 -14.94 36.80 -3.25
N GLU A 201 -14.89 36.24 -4.46
CA GLU A 201 -15.39 36.89 -5.69
C GLU A 201 -16.90 36.68 -5.89
N ASN A 202 -17.60 36.02 -4.95
CA ASN A 202 -19.04 35.76 -4.99
C ASN A 202 -19.48 35.07 -6.30
N LEU A 203 -18.71 34.08 -6.75
CA LEU A 203 -18.88 33.49 -8.08
C LEU A 203 -20.10 32.57 -8.18
N VAL A 204 -20.50 31.93 -7.08
CA VAL A 204 -21.59 30.94 -7.04
C VAL A 204 -22.71 31.37 -6.08
N ASP A 205 -23.84 30.67 -6.15
CA ASP A 205 -25.03 30.92 -5.35
C ASP A 205 -25.02 30.07 -4.05
N ARG A 206 -24.22 29.00 -4.01
CA ARG A 206 -23.97 28.17 -2.82
C ARG A 206 -22.61 27.45 -2.85
N VAL A 207 -21.95 27.35 -1.70
CA VAL A 207 -20.75 26.52 -1.48
C VAL A 207 -21.05 25.46 -0.42
N GLN A 208 -20.64 24.21 -0.67
CA GLN A 208 -20.85 23.11 0.25
C GLN A 208 -19.64 22.17 0.30
N LEU A 209 -19.20 21.82 1.51
CA LEU A 209 -18.17 20.79 1.72
C LEU A 209 -18.78 19.54 2.31
N ARG A 210 -18.31 18.38 1.83
CA ARG A 210 -18.77 17.08 2.30
C ARG A 210 -17.62 16.13 2.61
N THR A 211 -17.82 15.23 3.57
CA THR A 211 -16.95 14.06 3.74
C THR A 211 -17.09 13.11 2.54
N ARG A 212 -16.15 12.17 2.39
CA ARG A 212 -16.29 11.01 1.47
C ARG A 212 -17.56 10.18 1.70
N GLY A 213 -18.14 10.22 2.91
CA GLY A 213 -19.41 9.58 3.25
C GLY A 213 -20.66 10.39 2.88
N GLY A 214 -20.51 11.61 2.37
CA GLY A 214 -21.61 12.51 1.97
C GLY A 214 -22.13 13.46 3.06
N THR A 215 -21.64 13.33 4.30
CA THR A 215 -21.95 14.23 5.43
C THR A 215 -21.53 15.66 5.11
N ILE A 216 -22.41 16.63 5.32
CA ILE A 216 -22.14 18.05 5.08
C ILE A 216 -21.32 18.61 6.25
N LEU A 217 -20.17 19.22 5.95
CA LEU A 217 -19.25 19.84 6.91
C LEU A 217 -19.32 21.37 6.89
N TYR A 218 -19.65 21.93 5.73
CA TYR A 218 -19.83 23.35 5.48
C TYR A 218 -20.95 23.52 4.45
N ASP A 219 -21.78 24.53 4.65
CA ASP A 219 -22.88 24.90 3.75
C ASP A 219 -23.12 26.40 3.91
N ASN A 220 -22.85 27.17 2.86
CA ASN A 220 -23.06 28.61 2.82
C ASN A 220 -23.80 28.98 1.55
N LYS A 221 -24.88 29.74 1.70
CA LYS A 221 -25.70 30.23 0.58
C LYS A 221 -25.49 31.71 0.41
N ARG A 222 -25.61 32.19 -0.82
CA ARG A 222 -25.61 33.60 -1.14
C ARG A 222 -27.04 34.12 -1.20
N GLY A 223 -27.34 35.16 -0.42
CA GLY A 223 -28.59 35.90 -0.47
C GLY A 223 -28.42 37.29 -1.11
N PRO A 224 -29.48 38.11 -1.13
CA PRO A 224 -29.44 39.46 -1.70
C PRO A 224 -28.42 40.39 -1.02
N ALA A 225 -28.10 40.14 0.25
CA ALA A 225 -27.14 40.91 1.05
C ALA A 225 -25.71 40.34 1.05
N GLY A 226 -25.41 39.34 0.22
CA GLY A 226 -24.15 38.58 0.23
C GLY A 226 -24.30 37.21 0.90
N TRP A 227 -23.20 36.63 1.38
CA TRP A 227 -23.20 35.31 2.02
C TRP A 227 -24.00 35.28 3.33
N THR A 228 -24.74 34.18 3.56
CA THR A 228 -25.52 33.96 4.79
C THR A 228 -24.66 33.76 6.04
N ARG A 229 -23.39 33.38 5.84
CA ARG A 229 -22.36 33.19 6.87
C ARG A 229 -21.03 33.73 6.33
N PRO A 230 -20.06 34.08 7.19
CA PRO A 230 -18.71 34.39 6.74
C PRO A 230 -18.14 33.30 5.80
N PRO A 231 -17.46 33.68 4.71
CA PRO A 231 -16.64 32.78 3.90
C PRO A 231 -15.61 32.03 4.77
N GLU A 232 -15.77 30.72 4.86
CA GLU A 232 -14.95 29.83 5.68
C GLU A 232 -14.78 28.44 5.04
N ALA A 233 -15.13 28.27 3.75
CA ALA A 233 -15.01 26.98 3.09
C ALA A 233 -13.56 26.47 3.12
N TRP A 234 -12.58 27.33 2.86
CA TRP A 234 -11.16 26.96 3.00
C TRP A 234 -10.85 26.42 4.41
N THR A 235 -11.14 27.19 5.45
CA THR A 235 -10.90 26.81 6.86
C THR A 235 -11.60 25.50 7.24
N ALA A 236 -12.82 25.27 6.75
CA ALA A 236 -13.57 24.03 6.99
C ALA A 236 -12.99 22.83 6.22
N LEU A 237 -12.39 23.04 5.04
CA LEU A 237 -11.66 22.02 4.29
C LEU A 237 -10.34 21.67 5.00
N GLU A 238 -9.53 22.68 5.36
CA GLU A 238 -8.26 22.49 6.06
C GLU A 238 -8.46 21.72 7.36
N ARG A 239 -9.48 22.11 8.16
CA ARG A 239 -9.81 21.45 9.42
C ARG A 239 -10.10 19.95 9.26
N GLU A 240 -10.81 19.52 8.22
CA GLU A 240 -11.06 18.08 8.00
C GLU A 240 -9.87 17.37 7.32
N GLN A 241 -9.09 18.06 6.50
CA GLN A 241 -7.86 17.49 5.92
C GLN A 241 -6.79 17.23 6.98
N THR A 242 -6.69 18.11 7.98
CA THR A 242 -5.70 18.05 9.07
C THR A 242 -6.22 17.39 10.34
N ARG A 243 -7.53 17.12 10.48
CA ARG A 243 -8.12 16.47 11.65
C ARG A 243 -7.38 15.17 12.02
N PRO A 244 -6.90 15.01 13.27
CA PRO A 244 -6.38 13.73 13.74
C PRO A 244 -7.40 12.62 13.56
N MET A 245 -7.01 11.57 12.85
CA MET A 245 -7.88 10.42 12.60
C MET A 245 -8.26 9.73 13.91
N THR A 246 -9.49 9.25 14.00
CA THR A 246 -9.88 8.29 15.04
C THR A 246 -9.12 6.98 14.86
N ARG A 247 -8.96 6.20 15.94
CA ARG A 247 -8.26 4.89 15.87
C ARG A 247 -8.91 3.94 14.85
N GLY A 248 -10.22 4.03 14.64
CA GLY A 248 -10.92 3.29 13.60
C GLY A 248 -10.69 3.78 12.18
N GLU A 249 -10.52 5.09 11.97
CA GLU A 249 -10.09 5.64 10.68
C GLU A 249 -8.65 5.22 10.35
N LEU A 250 -7.73 5.28 11.33
CA LEU A 250 -6.36 4.78 11.19
C LEU A 250 -6.31 3.29 10.88
N GLN A 251 -7.13 2.48 11.54
CA GLN A 251 -7.18 1.04 11.29
C GLN A 251 -7.70 0.73 9.89
N ARG A 252 -8.78 1.38 9.44
CA ARG A 252 -9.28 1.26 8.06
C ARG A 252 -8.22 1.69 7.04
N PHE A 253 -7.55 2.81 7.29
CA PHE A 253 -6.45 3.28 6.46
C PHE A 253 -5.29 2.27 6.41
N SER A 254 -4.92 1.65 7.53
CA SER A 254 -3.98 0.52 7.55
C SER A 254 -4.44 -0.63 6.66
N ASP A 255 -5.72 -1.01 6.76
CA ASP A 255 -6.24 -2.22 6.13
C ASP A 255 -6.46 -2.03 4.61
N ASP A 256 -6.87 -0.85 4.17
CA ASP A 256 -6.94 -0.47 2.75
C ASP A 256 -5.54 -0.53 2.09
N TRP A 257 -4.47 -0.15 2.80
CA TRP A 257 -3.09 -0.31 2.30
C TRP A 257 -2.65 -1.78 2.24
N ASN A 258 -3.01 -2.59 3.24
CA ASN A 258 -2.72 -4.03 3.21
C ASN A 258 -3.47 -4.73 2.06
N HIS A 259 -4.70 -4.30 1.77
CA HIS A 259 -5.48 -4.79 0.63
C HIS A 259 -4.81 -4.45 -0.71
N VAL A 260 -4.35 -3.20 -0.89
CA VAL A 260 -3.55 -2.81 -2.06
C VAL A 260 -2.33 -3.72 -2.24
N LEU A 261 -1.54 -3.93 -1.18
CA LEU A 261 -0.36 -4.79 -1.24
C LEU A 261 -0.71 -6.25 -1.57
N ALA A 262 -1.79 -6.78 -0.99
CA ALA A 262 -2.26 -8.14 -1.28
C ALA A 262 -2.70 -8.29 -2.75
N ARG A 263 -3.39 -7.30 -3.34
CA ARG A 263 -3.74 -7.28 -4.77
C ARG A 263 -2.51 -7.22 -5.68
N MET A 264 -1.53 -6.40 -5.32
CA MET A 264 -0.25 -6.33 -6.04
C MET A 264 0.49 -7.68 -6.02
N GLU A 265 0.50 -8.37 -4.87
CA GLU A 265 1.06 -9.72 -4.74
C GLU A 265 0.25 -10.76 -5.54
N GLU A 266 -1.09 -10.73 -5.47
CA GLU A 266 -2.01 -11.60 -6.22
C GLU A 266 -1.76 -11.53 -7.74
N ARG A 267 -1.68 -10.31 -8.30
CA ARG A 267 -1.40 -10.10 -9.74
C ARG A 267 0.08 -10.24 -10.12
N ARG A 268 0.96 -10.60 -9.17
CA ARG A 268 2.41 -10.73 -9.36
C ARG A 268 3.05 -9.45 -9.91
N ALA A 269 2.74 -8.31 -9.29
CA ALA A 269 3.38 -7.04 -9.60
C ALA A 269 4.91 -7.11 -9.39
N PRO A 270 5.71 -6.29 -10.08
CA PRO A 270 7.16 -6.25 -9.89
C PRO A 270 7.55 -5.96 -8.43
N GLU A 271 8.55 -6.68 -7.91
CA GLU A 271 8.96 -6.61 -6.49
C GLU A 271 9.41 -5.20 -6.08
N ASP A 272 10.04 -4.44 -6.98
CA ASP A 272 10.42 -3.04 -6.79
C ASP A 272 9.19 -2.16 -6.56
N ARG A 273 8.13 -2.34 -7.35
CA ARG A 273 6.87 -1.59 -7.20
C ARG A 273 6.15 -1.96 -5.90
N ILE A 274 6.13 -3.26 -5.54
CA ILE A 274 5.58 -3.71 -4.24
C ILE A 274 6.36 -3.08 -3.08
N ALA A 275 7.69 -3.05 -3.16
CA ALA A 275 8.54 -2.43 -2.15
C ALA A 275 8.29 -0.91 -2.04
N THR A 276 8.20 -0.17 -3.15
CA THR A 276 7.88 1.26 -3.16
C THR A 276 6.54 1.55 -2.47
N VAL A 277 5.48 0.81 -2.84
CA VAL A 277 4.15 0.99 -2.23
C VAL A 277 4.14 0.58 -0.76
N ARG A 278 4.90 -0.46 -0.38
CA ARG A 278 5.03 -0.90 1.03
C ARG A 278 5.72 0.13 1.91
N THR A 279 6.80 0.74 1.43
CA THR A 279 7.48 1.85 2.12
C THR A 279 6.51 3.02 2.29
N ARG A 280 5.82 3.43 1.22
CA ARG A 280 4.84 4.53 1.29
C ARG A 280 3.68 4.24 2.25
N ALA A 281 3.15 3.03 2.25
CA ALA A 281 2.10 2.61 3.17
C ALA A 281 2.55 2.70 4.64
N ALA A 282 3.79 2.32 4.95
CA ALA A 282 4.36 2.47 6.28
C ALA A 282 4.54 3.95 6.66
N GLU A 283 5.11 4.78 5.78
CA GLU A 283 5.26 6.23 6.00
C GLU A 283 3.91 6.92 6.27
N ASP A 284 2.89 6.64 5.45
CA ASP A 284 1.58 7.25 5.59
C ASP A 284 0.90 6.83 6.90
N VAL A 285 0.98 5.56 7.29
CA VAL A 285 0.43 5.05 8.57
C VAL A 285 1.17 5.66 9.77
N ASN A 286 2.49 5.67 9.76
CA ASN A 286 3.31 6.16 10.86
C ASN A 286 3.10 7.66 11.10
N HIS A 287 2.96 8.45 10.03
CA HIS A 287 2.67 9.88 10.13
C HIS A 287 1.31 10.14 10.79
N LEU A 288 0.27 9.42 10.38
CA LEU A 288 -1.09 9.59 10.94
C LEU A 288 -1.20 9.03 12.37
N LEU A 289 -0.39 8.02 12.72
CA LEU A 289 -0.21 7.56 14.09
C LEU A 289 0.46 8.62 14.98
N ALA A 290 1.55 9.23 14.52
CA ALA A 290 2.23 10.30 15.26
C ALA A 290 1.27 11.48 15.55
N GLN A 291 0.54 11.93 14.52
CA GLN A 291 -0.49 12.96 14.65
C GLN A 291 -1.57 12.58 15.69
N ARG A 292 -1.95 11.30 15.79
CA ARG A 292 -2.90 10.83 16.80
C ARG A 292 -2.27 10.77 18.20
N HIS A 293 -1.01 10.40 18.32
CA HIS A 293 -0.32 10.39 19.61
C HIS A 293 -0.14 11.80 20.19
N GLU A 294 0.13 12.79 19.34
CA GLU A 294 0.14 14.22 19.73
C GLU A 294 -1.24 14.64 20.23
N ALA A 295 -2.32 14.33 19.49
CA ALA A 295 -3.69 14.64 19.90
C ALA A 295 -4.17 13.89 21.17
N ASP A 296 -3.70 12.65 21.41
CA ASP A 296 -3.94 11.91 22.66
C ASP A 296 -3.07 12.43 23.83
N GLY A 297 -2.03 13.24 23.56
CA GLY A 297 -1.07 13.75 24.55
C GLY A 297 -1.49 15.06 25.21
N ASP A 298 -2.21 15.94 24.50
CA ASP A 298 -2.67 17.24 24.99
C ASP A 298 -3.88 17.14 25.96
N ASP A 299 -4.63 16.03 25.93
CA ASP A 299 -5.83 15.79 26.77
C ASP A 299 -5.45 15.29 28.19
N GLY A 300 -4.51 16.01 28.83
CA GLY A 300 -3.64 15.48 29.87
C GLY A 300 -4.29 15.07 31.20
N SER A 301 -3.64 14.09 31.86
CA SER A 301 -3.71 13.71 33.29
C SER A 301 -4.40 12.37 33.64
N ARG A 302 -3.62 11.50 34.30
CA ARG A 302 -4.02 10.28 35.05
C ARG A 302 -4.61 9.09 34.28
N ARG A 303 -3.77 8.41 33.49
CA ARG A 303 -3.68 6.93 33.55
C ARG A 303 -2.24 6.44 33.58
N GLY A 304 -1.57 6.65 34.71
CA GLY A 304 -0.34 5.92 35.01
C GLY A 304 -0.65 4.42 35.09
N ARG A 305 0.12 3.58 34.39
CA ARG A 305 0.25 2.16 34.72
C ARG A 305 1.71 1.78 34.83
N SER A 306 2.08 1.44 36.06
CA SER A 306 3.36 0.86 36.43
C SER A 306 3.64 -0.42 35.67
N ILE A 307 4.93 -0.67 35.49
CA ILE A 307 5.48 -2.00 35.22
C ILE A 307 4.99 -2.95 36.32
N PHE A 308 4.19 -3.96 35.97
CA PHE A 308 4.30 -5.37 36.40
C PHE A 308 3.13 -6.20 35.84
N GLN A 309 3.27 -7.52 35.83
CA GLN A 309 2.41 -8.44 35.08
C GLN A 309 0.94 -8.45 35.54
N THR A 310 0.00 -8.40 34.60
CA THR A 310 -1.31 -9.07 34.77
C THR A 310 -1.89 -9.46 33.41
N ARG A 311 -2.82 -10.43 33.40
CA ARG A 311 -3.42 -10.99 32.17
C ARG A 311 -4.07 -9.90 31.31
N ALA A 312 -4.00 -10.07 29.99
CA ALA A 312 -4.62 -9.16 29.01
C ALA A 312 -6.07 -8.84 29.38
N ASP A 313 -6.38 -7.55 29.42
CA ASP A 313 -7.70 -7.02 29.77
C ASP A 313 -8.67 -7.24 28.61
N ALA A 314 -9.37 -8.39 28.66
CA ALA A 314 -10.32 -8.78 27.62
C ALA A 314 -11.50 -7.79 27.48
N LEU A 315 -11.81 -6.99 28.52
CA LEU A 315 -12.79 -5.91 28.44
C LEU A 315 -12.20 -4.69 27.73
N GLY A 316 -11.01 -4.25 28.15
CA GLY A 316 -10.32 -3.12 27.51
C GLY A 316 -10.20 -3.32 26.00
N MET A 317 -9.79 -4.52 25.59
CA MET A 317 -9.77 -4.92 24.17
C MET A 317 -11.17 -5.04 23.57
N PHE A 318 -12.17 -5.60 24.26
CA PHE A 318 -13.53 -5.72 23.73
C PHE A 318 -14.15 -4.35 23.41
N VAL A 319 -14.02 -3.36 24.29
CA VAL A 319 -14.53 -2.00 24.08
C VAL A 319 -13.73 -1.26 23.00
N GLU A 320 -12.41 -1.39 22.98
CA GLU A 320 -11.57 -0.82 21.91
C GLU A 320 -11.84 -1.47 20.53
N LEU A 321 -12.29 -2.72 20.48
CA LEU A 321 -12.70 -3.40 19.25
C LEU A 321 -14.15 -3.12 18.87
N TYR A 322 -14.99 -2.77 19.84
CA TYR A 322 -16.42 -2.56 19.65
C TYR A 322 -16.70 -1.41 18.66
N ASP A 323 -16.08 -0.25 18.89
CA ASP A 323 -16.22 0.94 18.03
C ASP A 323 -15.62 0.73 16.61
N ASN A 324 -14.89 -0.36 16.40
CA ASN A 324 -14.14 -0.65 15.18
C ASN A 324 -14.73 -1.78 14.32
N ALA A 325 -15.76 -2.51 14.80
CA ALA A 325 -16.29 -3.72 14.17
C ALA A 325 -17.62 -3.50 13.44
N LEU A 326 -17.61 -2.79 12.30
CA LEU A 326 -18.78 -2.63 11.43
C LEU A 326 -18.50 -3.05 9.98
N ARG A 327 -19.24 -4.08 9.51
CA ARG A 327 -20.51 -3.88 8.76
C ARG A 327 -21.32 -5.19 8.68
N ASP A 328 -22.45 -5.16 7.98
CA ASP A 328 -23.60 -6.11 7.88
C ASP A 328 -24.65 -5.48 6.97
N ALA A 329 -25.66 -6.25 6.52
CA ALA A 329 -26.03 -6.55 5.12
C ALA A 329 -25.96 -5.43 4.03
N GLU A 330 -25.83 -4.17 4.44
CA GLU A 330 -25.67 -2.96 3.65
C GLU A 330 -24.17 -2.57 3.51
N ARG A 331 -23.41 -3.50 2.90
CA ARG A 331 -21.99 -3.40 2.40
C ARG A 331 -20.87 -3.65 3.43
N ARG A 332 -20.43 -4.91 3.62
CA ARG A 332 -19.13 -5.23 4.30
C ARG A 332 -17.90 -5.00 3.37
N PRO A 333 -16.64 -5.32 3.80
CA PRO A 333 -16.14 -6.71 3.82
C PRO A 333 -16.01 -7.32 5.23
N ILE A 334 -16.57 -8.52 5.39
CA ILE A 334 -16.07 -9.47 6.38
C ILE A 334 -14.73 -9.92 5.80
N GLY A 335 -13.64 -9.87 6.57
CA GLY A 335 -12.46 -10.67 6.22
C GLY A 335 -12.90 -12.13 6.26
N ASN A 336 -13.06 -12.74 5.09
CA ASN A 336 -13.75 -14.02 4.83
C ASN A 336 -13.70 -14.98 6.05
N ILE A 337 -14.76 -14.99 6.88
CA ILE A 337 -14.76 -15.74 8.15
C ILE A 337 -14.62 -17.23 7.86
N GLU A 338 -15.22 -17.71 6.77
CA GLU A 338 -15.04 -19.07 6.25
C GLU A 338 -13.55 -19.35 5.99
N ALA A 339 -12.84 -18.48 5.26
CA ALA A 339 -11.39 -18.62 5.06
C ALA A 339 -10.56 -18.50 6.36
N HIS A 340 -10.99 -17.70 7.35
CA HIS A 340 -10.34 -17.65 8.67
C HIS A 340 -10.52 -18.97 9.42
N ALA A 341 -11.75 -19.47 9.53
CA ALA A 341 -12.08 -20.73 10.20
C ALA A 341 -11.37 -21.92 9.53
N LEU A 342 -11.42 -22.01 8.20
CA LEU A 342 -10.72 -23.02 7.41
C LEU A 342 -9.20 -22.89 7.55
N GLY A 343 -8.68 -21.65 7.57
CA GLY A 343 -7.27 -21.37 7.84
C GLY A 343 -6.81 -21.87 9.21
N ARG A 344 -7.63 -21.72 10.26
CA ARG A 344 -7.32 -22.22 11.62
C ARG A 344 -7.20 -23.74 11.69
N LEU A 345 -8.07 -24.47 10.98
CA LEU A 345 -8.02 -25.93 10.91
C LEU A 345 -6.81 -26.40 10.10
N SER A 346 -6.53 -25.73 8.97
CA SER A 346 -5.35 -26.00 8.16
C SER A 346 -4.05 -25.76 8.94
N GLN A 347 -3.95 -24.65 9.68
CA GLN A 347 -2.80 -24.36 10.56
C GLN A 347 -2.63 -25.40 11.67
N SER A 348 -3.73 -25.84 12.29
CA SER A 348 -3.70 -26.90 13.31
C SER A 348 -3.19 -28.22 12.74
N TYR A 349 -3.60 -28.59 11.52
CA TYR A 349 -3.10 -29.80 10.85
C TYR A 349 -1.62 -29.67 10.45
N MET A 350 -1.21 -28.52 9.90
CA MET A 350 0.20 -28.26 9.58
C MET A 350 1.10 -28.33 10.83
N ALA A 351 0.66 -27.81 11.97
CA ALA A 351 1.40 -27.92 13.23
C ALA A 351 1.58 -29.39 13.66
N LEU A 352 0.54 -30.24 13.55
CA LEU A 352 0.65 -31.68 13.80
C LEU A 352 1.59 -32.37 12.80
N LYS A 353 1.58 -31.96 11.52
CA LYS A 353 2.49 -32.48 10.49
C LYS A 353 3.94 -32.09 10.70
N LEU A 354 4.22 -30.91 11.26
CA LEU A 354 5.57 -30.53 11.69
C LEU A 354 6.04 -31.36 12.88
N VAL A 355 5.16 -31.68 13.84
CA VAL A 355 5.50 -32.62 14.93
C VAL A 355 5.81 -34.02 14.39
N GLU A 356 5.01 -34.51 13.44
CA GLU A 356 5.24 -35.78 12.74
C GLU A 356 6.60 -35.77 12.01
N THR A 357 6.90 -34.69 11.29
CA THR A 357 8.17 -34.50 10.58
C THR A 357 9.36 -34.42 11.55
N ALA A 358 9.26 -33.66 12.63
CA ALA A 358 10.33 -33.53 13.62
C ALA A 358 10.62 -34.85 14.34
N ARG A 359 9.58 -35.66 14.63
CA ARG A 359 9.73 -37.04 15.13
C ARG A 359 10.45 -37.92 14.11
N ASP A 360 9.98 -37.93 12.86
CA ASP A 360 10.49 -38.83 11.81
C ASP A 360 11.92 -38.48 11.36
N LEU A 361 12.40 -37.27 11.67
CA LEU A 361 13.78 -36.82 11.48
C LEU A 361 14.66 -36.98 12.74
N GLY A 362 14.10 -37.38 13.89
CA GLY A 362 14.85 -37.49 15.15
C GLY A 362 15.21 -36.14 15.79
N LEU A 363 14.48 -35.06 15.48
CA LEU A 363 14.73 -33.70 15.97
C LEU A 363 14.07 -33.39 17.33
N LEU A 364 13.22 -34.30 17.81
CA LEU A 364 12.58 -34.21 19.13
C LEU A 364 13.45 -34.96 20.17
N PRO A 365 13.87 -34.32 21.28
CA PRO A 365 14.63 -34.99 22.34
C PRO A 365 13.83 -36.09 23.03
N ASP A 366 14.53 -37.13 23.50
CA ASP A 366 13.97 -38.18 24.35
C ASP A 366 13.37 -37.60 25.65
N ASP A 367 12.33 -38.27 26.16
CA ASP A 367 11.55 -37.89 27.36
C ASP A 367 10.97 -36.45 27.36
N SER A 368 10.97 -35.76 26.21
CA SER A 368 10.37 -34.43 26.07
C SER A 368 8.85 -34.48 25.91
N THR A 369 8.17 -33.39 26.28
CA THR A 369 6.71 -33.25 26.12
C THR A 369 6.36 -32.01 25.33
N ILE A 370 5.41 -32.11 24.41
CA ILE A 370 4.96 -30.95 23.63
C ILE A 370 3.92 -30.18 24.42
N VAL A 371 4.26 -28.95 24.79
CA VAL A 371 3.38 -28.04 25.50
C VAL A 371 2.89 -26.96 24.54
N ALA A 372 1.59 -26.77 24.50
CA ALA A 372 0.99 -25.65 23.78
C ALA A 372 1.17 -24.38 24.62
N THR A 373 2.13 -23.54 24.22
CA THR A 373 2.45 -22.28 24.87
C THR A 373 1.42 -21.22 24.49
N ARG A 374 1.16 -20.27 25.39
CA ARG A 374 0.63 -18.97 24.90
C ARG A 374 1.75 -18.30 24.11
N ALA A 375 1.41 -17.36 23.23
CA ALA A 375 2.40 -16.47 22.62
C ALA A 375 3.23 -15.76 23.71
N MET A 376 4.35 -16.36 24.11
CA MET A 376 5.23 -15.87 25.19
C MET A 376 6.09 -14.69 24.71
N VAL A 377 6.23 -14.57 23.38
CA VAL A 377 6.90 -13.44 22.72
C VAL A 377 5.86 -12.37 22.37
N GLN A 378 5.49 -11.56 23.38
CA GLN A 378 5.26 -10.13 23.09
C GLN A 378 6.63 -9.53 22.75
N ASP A 379 6.99 -9.53 21.47
CA ASP A 379 8.12 -8.75 21.01
C ASP A 379 7.76 -7.26 21.14
N LYS A 380 8.21 -6.66 22.24
CA LYS A 380 7.95 -5.25 22.56
C LYS A 380 8.64 -4.27 21.61
N ARG A 381 9.55 -4.71 20.74
CA ARG A 381 10.13 -3.87 19.68
C ARG A 381 9.17 -3.73 18.49
N GLY A 382 8.32 -4.72 18.24
CA GLY A 382 7.27 -4.67 17.22
C GLY A 382 5.88 -4.28 17.76
N ALA A 383 5.78 -3.73 18.97
CA ALA A 383 4.52 -3.54 19.69
C ALA A 383 4.44 -2.22 20.50
N GLN A 384 4.99 -1.12 19.94
CA GLN A 384 4.68 0.23 20.45
C GLN A 384 3.41 0.83 19.81
N GLU A 385 3.04 0.42 18.59
CA GLU A 385 1.93 1.03 17.85
C GLU A 385 0.54 0.49 18.23
N PHE A 386 0.38 -0.84 18.42
CA PHE A 386 -0.92 -1.44 18.81
C PHE A 386 -0.75 -2.73 19.64
N PRO A 387 -1.48 -2.90 20.75
CA PRO A 387 -1.47 -4.16 21.50
C PRO A 387 -2.31 -5.27 20.83
N ALA A 388 -1.88 -6.52 21.03
CA ALA A 388 -2.59 -7.78 20.72
C ALA A 388 -2.68 -8.26 19.25
N ALA A 389 -1.53 -8.55 18.63
CA ALA A 389 -1.45 -9.58 17.59
C ALA A 389 -1.36 -10.98 18.24
N HIS A 390 -2.39 -11.81 18.08
CA HIS A 390 -2.40 -13.19 18.58
C HIS A 390 -1.69 -14.14 17.60
N ARG A 391 -0.58 -14.77 18.02
CA ARG A 391 0.07 -15.87 17.27
C ARG A 391 -0.61 -17.20 17.61
N LEU A 392 -1.37 -17.73 16.64
CA LEU A 392 -2.07 -19.03 16.62
C LEU A 392 -2.98 -19.38 17.81
N PRO A 393 -3.82 -20.43 17.68
CA PRO A 393 -4.25 -21.24 18.82
C PRO A 393 -3.04 -21.95 19.44
N ALA A 394 -2.31 -21.24 20.31
CA ALA A 394 -1.20 -21.72 21.13
C ALA A 394 -0.01 -22.37 20.39
N ASP A 395 0.98 -21.53 20.03
CA ASP A 395 2.33 -21.89 19.56
C ASP A 395 2.92 -23.10 20.32
N LEU A 396 3.48 -24.08 19.60
CA LEU A 396 3.95 -25.33 20.20
C LEU A 396 5.42 -25.21 20.62
N ALA A 397 5.72 -25.61 21.86
CA ALA A 397 7.09 -25.77 22.34
C ALA A 397 7.32 -27.19 22.83
N VAL A 398 8.56 -27.64 22.72
CA VAL A 398 9.06 -28.87 23.34
C VAL A 398 9.57 -28.49 24.73
N GLU A 399 8.98 -29.06 25.76
CA GLU A 399 9.40 -28.96 27.16
C GLU A 399 10.28 -30.17 27.50
N MET A 400 11.53 -29.91 27.84
CA MET A 400 12.52 -30.91 28.23
C MET A 400 12.35 -31.29 29.72
N PRO A 401 12.86 -32.45 30.18
CA PRO A 401 12.72 -32.89 31.58
C PRO A 401 13.27 -31.92 32.64
N ASN A 402 14.19 -31.03 32.26
CA ASN A 402 14.72 -29.94 33.11
C ASN A 402 13.77 -28.74 33.25
N GLY A 403 12.60 -28.74 32.59
CA GLY A 403 11.63 -27.64 32.56
C GLY A 403 11.94 -26.53 31.53
N GLU A 404 13.01 -26.67 30.75
CA GLU A 404 13.36 -25.75 29.67
C GLU A 404 12.45 -25.95 28.46
N ARG A 405 12.13 -24.86 27.75
CA ARG A 405 11.20 -24.86 26.61
C ARG A 405 11.85 -24.26 25.37
N LYS A 406 11.82 -25.00 24.27
CA LYS A 406 12.27 -24.57 22.95
C LYS A 406 11.10 -24.60 21.96
N ARG A 407 10.93 -23.61 21.08
CA ARG A 407 9.78 -23.61 20.14
C ARG A 407 9.93 -24.74 19.13
N LEU A 408 8.83 -25.34 18.70
CA LEU A 408 8.86 -26.42 17.68
C LEU A 408 9.61 -25.98 16.41
N THR A 409 9.45 -24.72 15.98
CA THR A 409 10.18 -24.14 14.84
C THR A 409 11.71 -24.20 15.01
N GLU A 410 12.21 -24.06 16.24
CA GLU A 410 13.65 -23.99 16.55
C GLU A 410 14.31 -25.38 16.61
N HIS A 411 13.55 -26.47 16.43
CA HIS A 411 14.08 -27.84 16.28
C HIS A 411 14.49 -28.19 14.84
N PHE A 412 14.14 -27.33 13.87
CA PHE A 412 14.54 -27.47 12.47
C PHE A 412 15.88 -26.73 12.24
N ASP A 413 16.88 -27.38 11.64
CA ASP A 413 18.22 -26.79 11.47
C ASP A 413 18.26 -25.77 10.33
N VAL A 414 17.42 -25.93 9.31
CA VAL A 414 17.46 -25.10 8.09
C VAL A 414 16.75 -23.77 8.34
N GLY A 415 17.49 -22.67 8.36
CA GLY A 415 16.92 -21.32 8.58
C GLY A 415 15.79 -20.94 7.61
N LEU A 416 15.80 -21.44 6.37
CA LEU A 416 14.68 -21.27 5.42
C LEU A 416 13.41 -22.02 5.88
N ASN A 417 13.55 -23.21 6.45
CA ASN A 417 12.44 -23.95 7.04
C ASN A 417 11.89 -23.22 8.26
N GLN A 418 12.76 -22.69 9.14
CA GLN A 418 12.33 -21.89 10.29
C GLN A 418 11.49 -20.67 9.84
N VAL A 419 11.94 -19.94 8.82
CA VAL A 419 11.21 -18.79 8.26
C VAL A 419 9.89 -19.21 7.60
N ALA A 420 9.87 -20.29 6.82
CA ALA A 420 8.64 -20.80 6.19
C ALA A 420 7.61 -21.28 7.23
N VAL A 421 8.06 -22.02 8.25
CA VAL A 421 7.23 -22.52 9.35
C VAL A 421 6.64 -21.36 10.16
N ASP A 422 7.42 -20.34 10.50
CA ASP A 422 6.89 -19.16 11.21
C ASP A 422 6.02 -18.24 10.34
N ARG A 423 6.17 -18.26 9.00
CA ARG A 423 5.35 -17.50 8.06
C ARG A 423 4.02 -18.18 7.74
N ASP A 424 4.03 -19.49 7.50
CA ASP A 424 2.90 -20.22 6.91
C ASP A 424 2.12 -21.05 7.94
N VAL A 425 2.81 -21.62 8.94
CA VAL A 425 2.19 -22.39 10.02
C VAL A 425 1.92 -21.51 11.23
N PHE A 426 2.95 -20.92 11.84
CA PHE A 426 2.85 -20.06 13.03
C PHE A 426 2.60 -18.57 12.71
N ALA A 427 2.00 -18.34 11.54
CA ALA A 427 1.65 -17.02 11.01
C ALA A 427 0.91 -16.15 12.04
N ARG A 428 1.20 -14.85 12.04
CA ARG A 428 0.29 -13.87 12.64
C ARG A 428 -0.96 -13.82 11.76
N THR A 429 -2.16 -13.97 12.32
CA THR A 429 -3.37 -13.69 11.55
C THR A 429 -3.38 -12.22 11.14
N GLY A 430 -3.77 -11.95 9.89
CA GLY A 430 -3.82 -10.59 9.34
C GLY A 430 -4.72 -9.65 10.15
N ARG A 431 -4.53 -8.34 9.97
CA ARG A 431 -5.23 -7.29 10.75
C ARG A 431 -6.77 -7.35 10.62
N LEU A 432 -7.27 -7.99 9.56
CA LEU A 432 -8.65 -7.96 9.03
C LEU A 432 -9.77 -8.64 9.84
N SER A 433 -9.50 -9.36 10.94
CA SER A 433 -10.57 -9.77 11.87
C SER A 433 -10.10 -9.92 13.32
N ARG A 434 -9.86 -8.76 13.96
CA ARG A 434 -9.49 -8.72 15.39
C ARG A 434 -10.56 -9.37 16.29
N MET A 435 -11.84 -9.39 15.90
CA MET A 435 -12.91 -10.09 16.63
C MET A 435 -12.78 -11.63 16.52
N ALA A 436 -12.39 -12.16 15.36
CA ALA A 436 -12.13 -13.61 15.24
C ALA A 436 -10.93 -14.04 16.11
N ASN A 437 -9.89 -13.21 16.22
CA ASN A 437 -8.79 -13.45 17.17
C ASN A 437 -9.25 -13.45 18.65
N VAL A 438 -10.28 -12.66 19.03
CA VAL A 438 -10.88 -12.71 20.37
C VAL A 438 -11.61 -14.04 20.58
N VAL A 439 -12.40 -14.49 19.59
CA VAL A 439 -13.08 -15.79 19.63
C VAL A 439 -12.07 -16.94 19.72
N ASP A 440 -11.00 -16.93 18.92
CA ASP A 440 -9.90 -17.90 18.97
C ASP A 440 -9.27 -17.98 20.37
N SER A 441 -9.00 -16.82 21.00
CA SER A 441 -8.48 -16.72 22.37
C SER A 441 -9.47 -17.29 23.41
N TRP A 442 -10.78 -17.17 23.17
CA TRP A 442 -11.80 -17.79 24.03
C TRP A 442 -11.86 -19.32 23.84
N LEU A 443 -11.76 -19.82 22.60
CA LEU A 443 -11.69 -21.26 22.28
C LEU A 443 -10.45 -21.92 22.91
N GLU A 444 -9.29 -21.25 22.84
CA GLU A 444 -8.05 -21.61 23.54
C GLU A 444 -8.26 -21.82 25.05
N VAL A 445 -8.96 -20.87 25.69
CA VAL A 445 -9.24 -20.89 27.13
C VAL A 445 -10.32 -21.91 27.49
N ALA A 446 -11.29 -22.14 26.60
CA ALA A 446 -12.36 -23.14 26.75
C ALA A 446 -11.86 -24.60 26.65
N GLY A 447 -10.73 -24.82 25.97
CA GLY A 447 -10.04 -26.10 25.96
C GLY A 447 -9.00 -26.33 24.86
N MET A 448 -9.01 -25.55 23.76
CA MET A 448 -8.24 -25.93 22.56
C MET A 448 -6.74 -26.06 22.79
N ARG A 449 -6.16 -25.29 23.71
CA ARG A 449 -4.74 -25.42 24.09
C ARG A 449 -4.41 -26.81 24.65
N LYS A 450 -5.30 -27.40 25.46
CA LYS A 450 -5.15 -28.77 25.98
C LYS A 450 -5.40 -29.81 24.89
N THR A 451 -6.38 -29.56 24.01
CA THR A 451 -6.67 -30.42 22.86
C THR A 451 -5.46 -30.55 21.93
N LEU A 452 -4.88 -29.43 21.52
CA LEU A 452 -3.76 -29.40 20.57
C LEU A 452 -2.48 -30.00 21.17
N ALA A 453 -2.16 -29.68 22.44
CA ALA A 453 -1.05 -30.32 23.15
C ALA A 453 -1.24 -31.85 23.24
N ARG A 454 -2.46 -32.32 23.57
CA ARG A 454 -2.77 -33.76 23.62
C ARG A 454 -2.60 -34.44 22.26
N ALA A 455 -3.06 -33.81 21.19
CA ALA A 455 -2.89 -34.29 19.82
C ALA A 455 -1.40 -34.35 19.43
N ALA A 456 -0.66 -33.26 19.66
CA ALA A 456 0.77 -33.18 19.36
C ALA A 456 1.60 -34.24 20.12
N ASN A 457 1.34 -34.48 21.40
CA ASN A 457 2.01 -35.55 22.15
C ASN A 457 1.64 -36.96 21.65
N ALA A 458 0.41 -37.17 21.16
CA ALA A 458 0.03 -38.45 20.55
C ALA A 458 0.77 -38.71 19.23
N VAL A 459 1.03 -37.65 18.45
CA VAL A 459 1.86 -37.71 17.24
C VAL A 459 3.33 -37.91 17.58
N ALA A 460 3.90 -37.09 18.48
CA ALA A 460 5.31 -37.18 18.89
C ALA A 460 5.69 -38.56 19.45
N SER A 461 4.82 -39.16 20.29
CA SER A 461 5.01 -40.51 20.84
C SER A 461 4.73 -41.66 19.86
N GLY A 462 4.49 -41.38 18.58
CA GLY A 462 4.22 -42.40 17.56
C GLY A 462 2.88 -43.13 17.67
N ARG A 463 2.06 -42.83 18.69
CA ARG A 463 0.78 -43.50 18.95
C ARG A 463 -0.31 -43.16 17.93
N MET A 464 -0.18 -42.04 17.22
CA MET A 464 -1.09 -41.61 16.18
C MET A 464 -0.32 -40.93 15.04
N SER A 465 -0.85 -40.99 13.81
CA SER A 465 -0.41 -40.08 12.75
C SER A 465 -1.02 -38.68 12.94
N ALA A 466 -0.45 -37.66 12.31
CA ALA A 466 -1.02 -36.31 12.32
C ALA A 466 -2.46 -36.28 11.80
N SER A 467 -2.81 -37.15 10.83
CA SER A 467 -4.16 -37.23 10.25
C SER A 467 -5.19 -37.87 11.19
N ALA A 468 -4.78 -38.92 11.92
CA ALA A 468 -5.60 -39.51 12.98
C ALA A 468 -5.76 -38.53 14.16
N ALA A 469 -4.67 -37.90 14.61
CA ALA A 469 -4.72 -36.91 15.69
C ALA A 469 -5.57 -35.67 15.33
N MET A 470 -5.59 -35.24 14.06
CA MET A 470 -6.51 -34.21 13.60
C MET A 470 -7.98 -34.66 13.72
N SER A 471 -8.29 -35.83 13.18
CA SER A 471 -9.68 -36.32 13.03
C SER A 471 -10.30 -36.80 14.35
N ASP A 472 -9.52 -37.42 15.23
CA ASP A 472 -10.02 -38.04 16.48
C ASP A 472 -9.85 -37.14 17.72
N ILE A 473 -8.97 -36.11 17.65
CA ILE A 473 -8.64 -35.26 18.81
C ILE A 473 -8.92 -33.78 18.55
N VAL A 474 -8.45 -33.21 17.43
CA VAL A 474 -8.54 -31.76 17.18
C VAL A 474 -9.93 -31.34 16.68
N GLU A 475 -10.44 -32.00 15.65
CA GLU A 475 -11.77 -31.73 15.06
C GLU A 475 -12.90 -31.85 16.13
N PRO A 476 -13.02 -32.94 16.92
CA PRO A 476 -13.99 -33.02 18.03
C PRO A 476 -13.74 -32.00 19.15
N GLY A 477 -12.48 -31.58 19.34
CA GLY A 477 -12.11 -30.57 20.32
C GLY A 477 -12.59 -29.17 19.94
N TYR A 478 -12.55 -28.82 18.65
CA TYR A 478 -13.11 -27.55 18.16
C TYR A 478 -14.63 -27.50 18.42
N ALA A 479 -15.38 -28.52 18.02
CA ALA A 479 -16.83 -28.60 18.30
C ALA A 479 -17.15 -28.46 19.80
N ALA A 480 -16.44 -29.20 20.67
CA ALA A 480 -16.65 -29.16 22.12
C ALA A 480 -16.28 -27.80 22.76
N THR A 481 -15.33 -27.06 22.20
CA THR A 481 -14.91 -25.76 22.74
C THR A 481 -15.75 -24.60 22.20
N VAL A 482 -16.24 -24.67 20.97
CA VAL A 482 -17.26 -23.76 20.43
C VAL A 482 -18.52 -23.78 21.31
N ALA A 483 -19.05 -24.97 21.62
CA ALA A 483 -20.23 -25.11 22.48
C ALA A 483 -20.07 -24.46 23.87
N ARG A 484 -18.92 -24.68 24.53
CA ARG A 484 -18.59 -24.02 25.82
C ARG A 484 -18.45 -22.50 25.69
N THR A 485 -17.94 -22.03 24.56
CA THR A 485 -17.69 -20.62 24.31
C THR A 485 -19.00 -19.86 24.07
N ARG A 486 -19.95 -20.46 23.33
CA ARG A 486 -21.34 -19.95 23.20
C ARG A 486 -22.03 -19.84 24.57
N GLN A 487 -22.04 -20.91 25.37
CA GLN A 487 -22.64 -20.89 26.71
C GLN A 487 -22.04 -19.82 27.63
N ARG A 488 -20.75 -19.49 27.46
CA ARG A 488 -20.08 -18.41 28.19
C ARG A 488 -20.46 -17.03 27.66
N LEU A 489 -20.60 -16.86 26.35
CA LEU A 489 -21.07 -15.63 25.72
C LEU A 489 -22.49 -15.28 26.18
N ASP A 490 -23.43 -16.22 26.09
CA ASP A 490 -24.82 -16.04 26.56
C ASP A 490 -24.90 -15.64 28.02
N ARG A 491 -24.14 -16.34 28.89
CA ARG A 491 -24.10 -16.05 30.33
C ARG A 491 -23.57 -14.65 30.62
N ASN A 492 -22.53 -14.21 29.90
CA ASN A 492 -21.96 -12.89 30.06
C ASN A 492 -22.95 -11.79 29.61
N MET A 493 -23.67 -12.00 28.50
CA MET A 493 -24.66 -11.04 28.00
C MET A 493 -25.88 -10.95 28.93
N ALA A 494 -26.43 -12.08 29.37
CA ALA A 494 -27.55 -12.10 30.32
C ALA A 494 -27.23 -11.43 31.67
N LEU A 495 -25.97 -11.49 32.13
CA LEU A 495 -25.51 -10.74 33.30
C LEU A 495 -25.39 -9.23 33.01
N ALA A 496 -24.85 -8.85 31.85
CA ALA A 496 -24.70 -7.45 31.45
C ALA A 496 -26.06 -6.75 31.23
N GLU A 497 -27.03 -7.44 30.63
CA GLU A 497 -28.43 -6.98 30.45
C GLU A 497 -29.13 -6.74 31.78
N ARG A 498 -29.07 -7.72 32.71
CA ARG A 498 -29.66 -7.58 34.06
C ARG A 498 -29.11 -6.39 34.82
N THR A 499 -27.81 -6.12 34.71
CA THR A 499 -27.17 -4.96 35.35
C THR A 499 -27.60 -3.65 34.70
N ALA A 500 -27.69 -3.59 33.37
CA ALA A 500 -28.17 -2.40 32.66
C ALA A 500 -29.61 -2.04 33.02
N ILE A 501 -30.50 -3.03 33.10
CA ILE A 501 -31.90 -2.87 33.53
C ILE A 501 -31.95 -2.40 35.00
N ALA A 502 -31.12 -2.95 35.88
CA ALA A 502 -31.06 -2.52 37.28
C ALA A 502 -30.58 -1.06 37.42
N THR A 503 -29.67 -0.59 36.57
CA THR A 503 -29.21 0.81 36.54
C THR A 503 -30.17 1.78 35.85
N SER A 504 -31.09 1.31 35.00
CA SER A 504 -32.07 2.18 34.32
C SER A 504 -33.30 2.52 35.17
N ILE A 505 -33.49 1.83 36.31
CA ILE A 505 -34.57 2.12 37.26
C ILE A 505 -34.05 3.14 38.26
N VAL A 506 -34.43 4.40 38.06
CA VAL A 506 -34.13 5.53 38.96
C VAL A 506 -35.35 5.89 39.81
N ASP A 507 -35.12 6.44 40.99
CA ASP A 507 -36.17 6.98 41.86
C ASP A 507 -36.65 8.38 41.41
N GLN A 508 -37.56 8.99 42.17
CA GLN A 508 -38.11 10.33 41.85
C GLN A 508 -37.08 11.47 41.92
N ARG A 509 -35.85 11.20 42.37
CA ARG A 509 -34.72 12.16 42.43
C ARG A 509 -33.67 11.89 41.35
N GLY A 510 -33.85 10.84 40.55
CA GLY A 510 -32.89 10.40 39.53
C GLY A 510 -31.82 9.44 40.04
N GLU A 511 -31.90 8.96 41.28
CA GLU A 511 -30.91 8.05 41.87
C GLU A 511 -31.22 6.58 41.56
N PRO A 512 -30.24 5.74 41.16
CA PRO A 512 -30.47 4.33 40.82
C PRO A 512 -31.01 3.52 42.01
N PHE A 513 -32.13 2.81 41.80
CA PHE A 513 -32.92 2.16 42.85
C PHE A 513 -32.19 1.04 43.62
N ARG A 514 -31.07 0.52 43.08
CA ARG A 514 -30.11 -0.31 43.83
C ARG A 514 -28.67 -0.07 43.38
N ALA A 515 -27.83 0.35 44.32
CA ALA A 515 -26.37 0.22 44.19
C ALA A 515 -25.97 -1.26 44.29
N VAL A 516 -25.87 -1.94 43.16
CA VAL A 516 -25.22 -3.26 43.09
C VAL A 516 -23.71 -3.02 43.09
N LEU A 517 -22.98 -3.70 43.99
CA LEU A 517 -21.51 -3.69 44.00
C LEU A 517 -21.00 -4.14 42.62
N ASP A 518 -20.22 -3.28 41.96
CA ASP A 518 -19.78 -3.49 40.58
C ASP A 518 -18.64 -4.50 40.48
N ASP A 519 -19.01 -5.78 40.57
CA ASP A 519 -18.10 -6.92 40.40
C ASP A 519 -18.09 -7.44 38.93
N LEU A 520 -18.67 -6.67 38.00
CA LEU A 520 -18.85 -7.06 36.60
C LEU A 520 -17.84 -6.42 35.65
N ARG A 521 -16.84 -7.22 35.28
CA ARG A 521 -15.77 -6.89 34.34
C ARG A 521 -16.20 -6.80 32.87
N LEU A 522 -17.38 -6.23 32.56
CA LEU A 522 -17.82 -5.91 31.20
C LEU A 522 -18.57 -4.55 31.14
N ARG A 523 -17.82 -3.44 31.29
CA ARG A 523 -18.34 -2.07 31.17
C ARG A 523 -18.34 -1.58 29.72
N ALA A 524 -19.42 -1.84 28.98
CA ALA A 524 -19.72 -1.19 27.69
C ALA A 524 -21.02 -0.38 27.83
N GLY A 525 -21.06 0.86 27.34
CA GLY A 525 -22.05 1.87 27.76
C GLY A 525 -23.50 1.66 27.31
N ASP A 526 -23.72 0.96 26.19
CA ASP A 526 -25.03 0.90 25.51
C ASP A 526 -25.47 -0.54 25.21
N LEU A 527 -26.78 -0.77 25.18
CA LEU A 527 -27.43 -2.08 25.13
C LEU A 527 -27.63 -2.59 23.69
N GLU A 528 -27.98 -1.71 22.74
CA GLU A 528 -28.05 -2.06 21.32
C GLU A 528 -26.67 -2.51 20.81
N ASN A 529 -25.65 -1.78 21.22
CA ASN A 529 -24.26 -2.06 20.91
C ASN A 529 -23.80 -3.46 21.39
N ARG A 530 -24.17 -3.88 22.60
CA ARG A 530 -23.86 -5.24 23.11
C ARG A 530 -24.53 -6.34 22.27
N ALA A 531 -25.76 -6.14 21.82
CA ALA A 531 -26.49 -7.11 20.98
C ALA A 531 -25.80 -7.32 19.62
N ARG A 532 -25.33 -6.24 18.98
CA ARG A 532 -24.56 -6.31 17.72
C ARG A 532 -23.25 -7.08 17.89
N ALA A 533 -22.51 -6.86 18.99
CA ALA A 533 -21.29 -7.60 19.30
C ALA A 533 -21.55 -9.10 19.54
N LYS A 534 -22.65 -9.44 20.23
CA LYS A 534 -23.08 -10.83 20.43
C LYS A 534 -23.28 -11.54 19.09
N ALA A 535 -24.08 -10.95 18.20
CA ALA A 535 -24.38 -11.52 16.88
C ALA A 535 -23.12 -11.74 16.02
N LEU A 536 -22.13 -10.84 16.07
CA LEU A 536 -20.87 -11.02 15.35
C LEU A 536 -20.02 -12.17 15.92
N MET A 537 -19.93 -12.31 17.25
CA MET A 537 -19.24 -13.44 17.87
C MET A 537 -19.96 -14.76 17.63
N GLU A 538 -21.30 -14.76 17.63
CA GLU A 538 -22.13 -15.91 17.25
C GLU A 538 -21.87 -16.31 15.80
N ALA A 539 -21.85 -15.38 14.85
CA ALA A 539 -21.55 -15.66 13.45
C ALA A 539 -20.15 -16.27 13.24
N ILE A 540 -19.13 -15.82 13.98
CA ILE A 540 -17.78 -16.42 13.96
C ILE A 540 -17.78 -17.83 14.56
N LEU A 541 -18.53 -18.03 15.65
CA LEU A 541 -18.69 -19.35 16.30
C LEU A 541 -19.54 -20.30 15.46
N ASP A 542 -20.45 -19.81 14.62
CA ASP A 542 -21.23 -20.57 13.65
C ASP A 542 -20.37 -20.99 12.46
N GLU A 543 -19.58 -20.08 11.88
CA GLU A 543 -18.70 -20.44 10.78
C GLU A 543 -17.61 -21.42 11.22
N THR A 544 -17.00 -21.20 12.39
CA THR A 544 -16.08 -22.17 13.01
C THR A 544 -16.74 -23.52 13.33
N ALA A 545 -18.07 -23.57 13.49
CA ALA A 545 -18.84 -24.81 13.66
C ALA A 545 -19.31 -25.45 12.33
N ARG A 546 -19.36 -24.71 11.22
CA ARG A 546 -19.67 -25.29 9.89
C ARG A 546 -18.51 -26.12 9.38
N HIS A 547 -17.29 -25.66 9.62
CA HIS A 547 -16.06 -26.33 9.20
C HIS A 547 -15.58 -27.34 10.26
N GLU A 548 -16.41 -28.30 10.65
CA GLU A 548 -15.99 -29.29 11.67
C GLU A 548 -14.84 -30.21 11.21
N ARG A 549 -14.54 -30.27 9.91
CA ARG A 549 -13.54 -31.15 9.32
C ARG A 549 -12.70 -30.45 8.27
N LEU A 550 -11.39 -30.74 8.25
CA LEU A 550 -10.48 -30.26 7.21
C LEU A 550 -10.63 -31.12 5.93
N ASP A 551 -10.87 -30.48 4.80
CA ASP A 551 -11.08 -31.15 3.51
C ASP A 551 -9.81 -31.83 2.94
N ALA A 552 -10.03 -32.70 1.95
CA ALA A 552 -8.96 -33.52 1.35
C ALA A 552 -7.97 -32.73 0.46
N GLU A 553 -8.30 -31.52 0.03
CA GLU A 553 -7.38 -30.67 -0.75
C GLU A 553 -6.40 -29.95 0.18
N ARG A 554 -6.91 -29.32 1.25
CA ARG A 554 -6.08 -28.69 2.29
C ARG A 554 -5.23 -29.70 3.05
N ARG A 555 -5.74 -30.92 3.31
CA ARG A 555 -4.92 -32.01 3.87
C ARG A 555 -3.73 -32.35 2.96
N ARG A 556 -3.92 -32.45 1.64
CA ARG A 556 -2.83 -32.68 0.67
C ARG A 556 -1.82 -31.52 0.62
N ALA A 557 -2.29 -30.27 0.59
CA ALA A 557 -1.42 -29.10 0.59
C ALA A 557 -0.53 -29.01 1.85
N ALA A 558 -1.09 -29.30 3.03
CA ALA A 558 -0.34 -29.37 4.28
C ALA A 558 0.70 -30.51 4.30
N GLU A 559 0.40 -31.64 3.66
CA GLU A 559 1.33 -32.77 3.51
C GLU A 559 2.47 -32.47 2.53
N GLU A 560 2.20 -31.74 1.44
CA GLU A 560 3.23 -31.28 0.50
C GLU A 560 4.15 -30.24 1.16
N PHE A 561 3.59 -29.30 1.93
CA PHE A 561 4.39 -28.36 2.73
C PHE A 561 5.31 -29.10 3.70
N ALA A 562 4.77 -30.03 4.50
CA ALA A 562 5.56 -30.78 5.48
C ALA A 562 6.63 -31.68 4.81
N ARG A 563 6.33 -32.24 3.63
CA ARG A 563 7.31 -32.98 2.82
C ARG A 563 8.45 -32.06 2.37
N GLY A 564 8.14 -30.85 1.91
CA GLY A 564 9.16 -29.84 1.54
C GLY A 564 10.07 -29.47 2.70
N ILE A 565 9.53 -29.27 3.91
CA ILE A 565 10.32 -29.06 5.12
C ILE A 565 11.21 -30.28 5.40
N ALA A 566 10.66 -31.50 5.36
CA ALA A 566 11.40 -32.74 5.61
C ALA A 566 12.55 -32.97 4.62
N ASP A 567 12.31 -32.73 3.34
CA ASP A 567 13.30 -32.92 2.29
C ASP A 567 14.39 -31.84 2.34
N ASN A 568 14.05 -30.61 2.74
CA ASN A 568 15.02 -29.57 3.06
C ASN A 568 15.89 -29.96 4.27
N GLU A 569 15.32 -30.44 5.38
CA GLU A 569 16.13 -30.90 6.52
C GLU A 569 17.03 -32.09 6.17
N ARG A 570 16.56 -33.05 5.35
CA ARG A 570 17.41 -34.17 4.88
C ARG A 570 18.52 -33.75 3.92
N SER A 571 18.31 -32.67 3.16
CA SER A 571 19.25 -32.20 2.13
C SER A 571 20.21 -31.11 2.61
N LEU A 572 19.83 -30.37 3.65
CA LEU A 572 20.50 -29.14 4.12
C LEU A 572 20.69 -29.11 5.66
N GLY A 573 19.90 -29.88 6.42
CA GLY A 573 20.09 -30.12 7.85
C GLY A 573 21.14 -31.21 8.09
N VAL A 574 21.70 -31.28 9.31
CA VAL A 574 22.93 -32.06 9.60
C VAL A 574 24.16 -31.57 8.80
N GLY A 575 24.30 -30.25 8.67
CA GLY A 575 25.48 -29.60 8.08
C GLY A 575 26.35 -28.78 9.06
N GLN A 576 25.89 -28.54 10.30
CA GLN A 576 26.52 -27.54 11.20
C GLN A 576 27.07 -28.06 12.55
N ALA A 577 26.79 -29.31 12.96
CA ALA A 577 27.22 -29.83 14.28
C ALA A 577 28.51 -30.67 14.26
N LEU A 578 28.85 -31.32 13.14
CA LEU A 578 30.04 -32.20 13.02
C LEU A 578 30.71 -31.97 11.66
N GLY A 579 31.69 -31.04 11.58
CA GLY A 579 32.26 -30.72 10.27
C GLY A 579 33.32 -29.61 10.16
N ARG A 580 33.97 -29.16 11.24
CA ARG A 580 35.17 -28.29 11.10
C ARG A 580 36.40 -29.10 10.67
N SER A 581 36.36 -29.75 9.51
CA SER A 581 37.52 -30.23 8.72
C SER A 581 37.10 -31.07 7.49
N ALA A 582 36.32 -30.52 6.54
CA ALA A 582 36.32 -30.98 5.14
C ALA A 582 35.61 -29.96 4.23
N GLY A 583 36.29 -29.50 3.17
CA GLY A 583 35.70 -28.89 1.97
C GLY A 583 34.63 -27.81 2.15
N ARG A 584 35.04 -26.54 2.28
CA ARG A 584 34.21 -25.46 1.70
C ARG A 584 34.12 -25.70 0.19
N PRO A 585 32.96 -25.48 -0.47
CA PRO A 585 33.02 -25.13 -1.89
C PRO A 585 33.80 -23.82 -2.00
N ASP A 586 34.82 -23.79 -2.87
CA ASP A 586 35.62 -22.57 -3.03
C ASP A 586 34.75 -21.40 -3.45
N VAL A 587 35.10 -20.20 -3.00
CA VAL A 587 34.31 -18.99 -3.28
C VAL A 587 34.85 -18.34 -4.55
N LEU A 588 34.01 -18.22 -5.58
CA LEU A 588 34.42 -17.67 -6.88
C LEU A 588 34.55 -16.15 -6.83
N VAL A 589 33.60 -15.48 -6.17
CA VAL A 589 33.67 -14.06 -5.80
C VAL A 589 33.08 -13.88 -4.41
N ALA A 590 33.92 -13.45 -3.46
CA ALA A 590 33.49 -13.18 -2.10
C ALA A 590 32.52 -11.99 -2.03
N GLY A 591 31.53 -12.10 -1.14
CA GLY A 591 30.74 -10.95 -0.71
C GLY A 591 31.61 -9.92 0.01
N ARG A 592 31.25 -8.64 -0.09
CA ARG A 592 31.94 -7.52 0.57
C ARG A 592 30.93 -6.58 1.19
N ASP A 593 31.15 -6.21 2.45
CA ASP A 593 30.46 -5.09 3.07
C ASP A 593 31.10 -3.78 2.62
N LEU A 594 30.32 -2.98 1.89
CA LEU A 594 30.63 -1.58 1.63
C LEU A 594 30.11 -0.74 2.81
N PRO A 595 30.93 0.15 3.41
CA PRO A 595 30.47 1.05 4.46
C PRO A 595 29.41 2.03 3.92
N ASP A 596 28.62 2.62 4.82
CA ASP A 596 27.69 3.70 4.47
C ASP A 596 28.45 4.94 4.01
N LEU A 597 27.83 5.77 3.16
CA LEU A 597 28.43 7.03 2.72
C LEU A 597 28.55 8.02 3.89
N THR A 598 29.69 8.68 3.97
CA THR A 598 29.84 9.87 4.80
C THR A 598 29.13 11.07 4.18
N GLU A 599 28.69 12.03 5.01
CA GLU A 599 28.11 13.29 4.53
C GLU A 599 29.04 14.05 3.56
N LYS A 600 30.36 13.90 3.71
CA LYS A 600 31.33 14.46 2.77
C LYS A 600 31.22 13.82 1.39
N GLU A 601 31.15 12.49 1.29
CA GLU A 601 31.01 11.80 0.01
C GLU A 601 29.66 12.08 -0.67
N ILE A 602 28.60 12.29 0.13
CA ILE A 602 27.30 12.75 -0.38
C ILE A 602 27.43 14.17 -0.94
N ALA A 603 28.06 15.10 -0.21
CA ALA A 603 28.28 16.47 -0.66
C ALA A 603 29.16 16.56 -1.92
N ASP A 604 30.25 15.78 -2.01
CA ASP A 604 31.13 15.71 -3.18
C ASP A 604 30.36 15.21 -4.42
N ARG A 605 29.47 14.21 -4.25
CA ARG A 605 28.60 13.70 -5.34
C ARG A 605 27.50 14.69 -5.74
N LEU A 606 26.88 15.39 -4.78
CA LEU A 606 25.91 16.46 -5.05
C LEU A 606 26.55 17.62 -5.81
N HIS A 607 27.79 17.99 -5.47
CA HIS A 607 28.53 19.02 -6.19
C HIS A 607 28.74 18.64 -7.67
N GLY A 608 29.10 17.38 -7.92
CA GLY A 608 29.29 16.81 -9.26
C GLY A 608 28.01 16.49 -10.05
N SER A 609 26.81 16.69 -9.50
CA SER A 609 25.56 16.47 -10.26
C SER A 609 25.36 17.52 -11.35
N ALA A 610 25.27 17.07 -12.60
CA ALA A 610 24.99 17.93 -13.75
C ALA A 610 23.66 18.68 -13.59
N ARG A 611 22.63 18.03 -13.03
CA ARG A 611 21.32 18.66 -12.80
C ARG A 611 21.40 19.82 -11.81
N LEU A 612 22.20 19.67 -10.75
CA LEU A 612 22.44 20.76 -9.80
C LEU A 612 23.34 21.84 -10.40
N ALA A 613 24.25 21.51 -11.32
CA ALA A 613 25.02 22.50 -12.06
C ALA A 613 24.14 23.37 -12.98
N ASP A 614 23.21 22.76 -13.72
CA ASP A 614 22.24 23.47 -14.56
C ASP A 614 21.38 24.44 -13.72
N LYS A 615 20.89 23.97 -12.57
CA LYS A 615 20.11 24.80 -11.63
C LYS A 615 20.91 25.94 -11.00
N ARG A 616 22.20 25.72 -10.70
CA ARG A 616 23.09 26.81 -10.27
C ARG A 616 23.26 27.87 -11.36
N ALA A 617 23.45 27.46 -12.61
CA ALA A 617 23.54 28.39 -13.75
C ALA A 617 22.24 29.19 -13.99
N GLU A 618 21.07 28.54 -13.81
CA GLU A 618 19.75 29.21 -13.83
C GLU A 618 19.66 30.29 -12.74
N ILE A 619 20.03 29.95 -11.49
CA ILE A 619 20.06 30.87 -10.35
C ILE A 619 21.05 32.02 -10.56
N GLU A 620 22.27 31.75 -11.05
CA GLU A 620 23.26 32.79 -11.35
C GLU A 620 22.76 33.78 -12.42
N ASN A 621 22.03 33.30 -13.42
CA ASN A 621 21.44 34.15 -14.46
C ASN A 621 20.31 35.01 -13.91
N LEU A 622 19.39 34.43 -13.12
CA LEU A 622 18.30 35.15 -12.48
C LEU A 622 18.84 36.16 -11.44
N SER A 623 19.86 35.79 -10.65
CA SER A 623 20.57 36.66 -9.72
C SER A 623 21.18 37.89 -10.42
N ARG A 624 21.75 37.72 -11.62
CA ARG A 624 22.24 38.81 -12.47
C ARG A 624 21.11 39.77 -12.90
N LEU A 625 19.93 39.25 -13.22
CA LEU A 625 18.76 40.06 -13.63
C LEU A 625 18.11 40.80 -12.46
N VAL A 626 18.14 40.22 -11.25
CA VAL A 626 17.49 40.75 -10.05
C VAL A 626 18.39 41.73 -9.31
N PHE A 627 19.67 41.40 -9.09
CA PHE A 627 20.61 42.18 -8.26
C PHE A 627 21.72 42.87 -9.07
N GLY A 628 21.78 42.67 -10.39
CA GLY A 628 22.89 43.17 -11.23
C GLY A 628 24.20 42.40 -11.03
N ASN A 629 24.22 41.39 -10.16
CA ASN A 629 25.39 40.59 -9.80
C ASN A 629 25.00 39.11 -9.73
N SER A 630 25.61 38.26 -10.56
CA SER A 630 25.32 36.81 -10.57
C SER A 630 25.63 36.11 -9.25
N HIS A 631 26.53 36.67 -8.43
CA HIS A 631 26.98 36.07 -7.17
C HIS A 631 26.21 36.55 -5.93
N ALA A 632 25.19 37.42 -6.07
CA ALA A 632 24.48 38.01 -4.94
C ALA A 632 23.87 36.95 -3.99
N VAL A 633 23.37 35.84 -4.53
CA VAL A 633 22.80 34.70 -3.77
C VAL A 633 23.74 33.51 -3.62
N ALA A 634 25.03 33.63 -3.97
CA ALA A 634 25.95 32.49 -4.01
C ALA A 634 26.18 31.87 -2.62
N SER A 635 26.22 32.67 -1.55
CA SER A 635 26.27 32.19 -0.17
C SER A 635 25.01 31.43 0.22
N SER A 636 23.83 31.94 -0.16
CA SER A 636 22.55 31.26 0.04
C SER A 636 22.54 29.90 -0.66
N VAL A 637 22.95 29.83 -1.93
CA VAL A 637 23.04 28.57 -2.71
C VAL A 637 23.96 27.53 -2.06
N VAL A 638 25.08 27.96 -1.46
CA VAL A 638 25.99 27.07 -0.71
C VAL A 638 25.36 26.59 0.61
N SER A 639 24.49 27.39 1.22
CA SER A 639 23.77 27.01 2.45
C SER A 639 22.54 26.12 2.22
N ILE A 640 22.08 25.96 0.98
CA ILE A 640 20.95 25.07 0.65
C ILE A 640 21.43 23.61 0.69
N HIS A 641 20.97 22.89 1.72
CA HIS A 641 21.25 21.47 1.94
C HIS A 641 20.02 20.55 1.79
N ASP A 642 18.82 21.14 1.68
CA ASP A 642 17.52 20.48 1.55
C ASP A 642 16.44 21.43 0.98
N ALA A 643 15.21 20.94 0.78
CA ALA A 643 14.08 21.75 0.33
C ALA A 643 13.69 22.88 1.29
N ARG A 644 13.91 22.72 2.61
CA ARG A 644 13.53 23.74 3.61
C ARG A 644 14.46 24.95 3.53
N SER A 645 15.76 24.71 3.46
CA SER A 645 16.79 25.74 3.26
C SER A 645 16.65 26.40 1.88
N GLY A 646 16.27 25.65 0.84
CA GLY A 646 15.91 26.22 -0.46
C GLY A 646 14.69 27.15 -0.42
N ALA A 647 13.61 26.73 0.25
CA ALA A 647 12.42 27.55 0.43
C ALA A 647 12.73 28.85 1.22
N ALA A 648 13.47 28.74 2.33
CA ALA A 648 13.89 29.89 3.13
C ALA A 648 14.74 30.89 2.33
N ALA A 649 15.71 30.41 1.53
CA ALA A 649 16.47 31.27 0.62
C ALA A 649 15.58 31.95 -0.43
N GLY A 650 14.50 31.29 -0.88
CA GLY A 650 13.48 31.89 -1.74
C GLY A 650 12.65 32.97 -1.04
N ASP A 651 12.28 32.78 0.23
CA ASP A 651 11.59 33.79 1.04
C ASP A 651 12.50 34.99 1.32
N ASP A 652 13.79 34.78 1.55
CA ASP A 652 14.77 35.86 1.69
C ASP A 652 14.88 36.74 0.42
N VAL A 653 14.63 36.21 -0.78
CA VAL A 653 14.48 37.02 -2.00
C VAL A 653 13.18 37.82 -1.98
N ARG A 654 12.05 37.19 -1.63
CA ARG A 654 10.71 37.83 -1.61
C ARG A 654 10.65 38.99 -0.61
N GLU A 655 11.30 38.81 0.53
CA GLU A 655 11.36 39.79 1.62
C GLU A 655 12.52 40.80 1.48
N GLY A 656 13.29 40.73 0.39
CA GLY A 656 14.37 41.68 0.09
C GLY A 656 15.60 41.56 1.01
N ARG A 657 15.76 40.44 1.72
CA ARG A 657 16.87 40.20 2.67
C ARG A 657 18.22 39.90 1.99
N LEU A 658 18.23 39.51 0.71
CA LEU A 658 19.44 39.13 -0.03
C LEU A 658 20.09 40.26 -0.85
N GLY A 659 19.60 41.50 -0.74
CA GLY A 659 20.24 42.69 -1.32
C GLY A 659 19.29 43.65 -2.01
N GLU A 660 19.80 44.80 -2.45
CA GLU A 660 19.02 45.77 -3.22
C GLU A 660 18.83 45.31 -4.67
N LEU A 661 17.59 45.40 -5.18
CA LEU A 661 17.29 45.15 -6.59
C LEU A 661 18.03 46.13 -7.51
N ALA A 662 18.41 45.67 -8.70
CA ALA A 662 19.15 46.46 -9.68
C ALA A 662 18.40 47.74 -10.13
N GLY A 663 19.16 48.79 -10.45
CA GLY A 663 18.64 50.04 -11.02
C GLY A 663 17.92 50.97 -10.02
N GLU A 664 17.58 52.17 -10.46
CA GLU A 664 16.91 53.17 -9.61
C GLU A 664 15.43 52.83 -9.37
N GLY A 665 15.01 52.93 -8.11
CA GLY A 665 13.61 52.80 -7.66
C GLY A 665 12.73 53.98 -8.08
N LYS A 666 11.44 53.91 -7.71
CA LYS A 666 10.48 55.00 -7.99
C LYS A 666 10.84 56.27 -7.20
N GLY A 667 11.32 57.29 -7.90
CA GLY A 667 11.58 58.61 -7.32
C GLY A 667 10.32 59.46 -7.21
N TRP A 668 10.41 60.59 -6.49
CA TRP A 668 9.31 61.54 -6.31
C TRP A 668 8.77 62.13 -7.64
N LEU A 669 9.63 62.24 -8.66
CA LEU A 669 9.32 62.87 -9.95
C LEU A 669 9.50 61.94 -11.18
N ARG A 670 9.90 60.67 -11.00
CA ARG A 670 10.14 59.71 -12.09
C ARG A 670 9.78 58.29 -11.67
N GLY A 671 9.22 57.51 -12.60
CA GLY A 671 8.96 56.08 -12.40
C GLY A 671 10.24 55.26 -12.23
N PRO A 672 10.13 53.99 -11.76
CA PRO A 672 11.28 53.11 -11.60
C PRO A 672 12.00 52.89 -12.94
N SER A 673 13.32 52.77 -12.89
CA SER A 673 14.14 52.55 -14.09
C SER A 673 13.79 51.23 -14.81
N PRO A 674 14.06 51.08 -16.13
CA PRO A 674 13.83 49.82 -16.84
C PRO A 674 14.56 48.62 -16.21
N ALA A 675 15.76 48.86 -15.66
CA ALA A 675 16.51 47.85 -14.91
C ALA A 675 15.78 47.42 -13.64
N ARG A 676 15.20 48.35 -12.87
CA ARG A 676 14.42 48.05 -11.67
C ARG A 676 13.12 47.31 -11.98
N GLN A 677 12.40 47.72 -13.03
CA GLN A 677 11.19 47.00 -13.49
C GLN A 677 11.53 45.56 -13.92
N SER A 678 12.66 45.36 -14.61
CA SER A 678 13.16 44.02 -14.95
C SER A 678 13.52 43.21 -13.71
N ALA A 679 14.21 43.81 -12.72
CA ALA A 679 14.57 43.13 -11.48
C ALA A 679 13.34 42.69 -10.67
N GLU A 680 12.35 43.58 -10.53
CA GLU A 680 11.07 43.30 -9.85
C GLU A 680 10.29 42.15 -10.53
N ALA A 681 10.30 42.08 -11.87
CA ALA A 681 9.65 41.01 -12.62
C ALA A 681 10.32 39.63 -12.51
N HIS A 682 11.64 39.58 -12.27
CA HIS A 682 12.41 38.33 -12.17
C HIS A 682 12.64 37.87 -10.71
N ALA A 683 12.44 38.74 -9.71
CA ALA A 683 12.61 38.37 -8.30
C ALA A 683 11.72 37.18 -7.86
N PRO A 684 10.43 37.07 -8.26
CA PRO A 684 9.63 35.88 -7.98
C PRO A 684 10.17 34.60 -8.64
N GLN A 685 10.76 34.72 -9.83
CA GLN A 685 11.35 33.59 -10.57
C GLN A 685 12.62 33.09 -9.87
N LEU A 686 13.47 34.01 -9.39
CA LEU A 686 14.64 33.67 -8.57
C LEU A 686 14.26 33.00 -7.26
N ALA A 687 13.21 33.49 -6.59
CA ALA A 687 12.69 32.88 -5.36
C ALA A 687 12.17 31.44 -5.58
N VAL A 688 11.51 31.19 -6.72
CA VAL A 688 11.09 29.83 -7.12
C VAL A 688 12.29 28.95 -7.48
N ALA A 689 13.29 29.48 -8.20
CA ALA A 689 14.48 28.72 -8.60
C ALA A 689 15.32 28.26 -7.38
N LEU A 690 15.43 29.09 -6.32
CA LEU A 690 16.10 28.71 -5.07
C LEU A 690 15.35 27.59 -4.31
N ALA A 691 14.01 27.65 -4.27
CA ALA A 691 13.19 26.59 -3.68
C ALA A 691 13.28 25.27 -4.48
N ASP A 692 13.22 25.36 -5.81
CA ASP A 692 13.37 24.22 -6.74
C ASP A 692 14.77 23.60 -6.67
N TYR A 693 15.81 24.40 -6.46
CA TYR A 693 17.16 23.90 -6.18
C TYR A 693 17.21 23.08 -4.88
N GLY A 694 16.58 23.54 -3.80
CA GLY A 694 16.48 22.76 -2.55
C GLY A 694 15.76 21.41 -2.75
N HIS A 695 14.63 21.40 -3.45
CA HIS A 695 13.95 20.16 -3.83
C HIS A 695 14.82 19.24 -4.72
N THR A 696 15.62 19.82 -5.61
CA THR A 696 16.56 19.07 -6.45
C THR A 696 17.70 18.48 -5.62
N VAL A 697 18.21 19.19 -4.60
CA VAL A 697 19.22 18.67 -3.66
C VAL A 697 18.69 17.46 -2.90
N ASP A 698 17.47 17.52 -2.35
CA ASP A 698 16.85 16.37 -1.67
C ASP A 698 16.68 15.16 -2.61
N PHE A 699 16.22 15.41 -3.84
CA PHE A 699 16.07 14.36 -4.85
C PHE A 699 17.41 13.67 -5.18
N GLU A 700 18.46 14.46 -5.48
CA GLU A 700 19.77 13.93 -5.85
C GLU A 700 20.45 13.23 -4.65
N ARG A 701 20.28 13.76 -3.43
CA ARG A 701 20.74 13.12 -2.18
C ARG A 701 20.07 11.75 -1.99
N HIS A 702 18.76 11.67 -2.19
CA HIS A 702 18.02 10.41 -2.12
C HIS A 702 18.47 9.41 -3.19
N GLN A 703 18.73 9.85 -4.43
CA GLN A 703 19.29 9.00 -5.49
C GLN A 703 20.67 8.46 -5.12
N ILE A 704 21.58 9.32 -4.61
CA ILE A 704 22.93 8.94 -4.19
C ILE A 704 22.90 7.85 -3.11
N VAL A 705 22.06 8.03 -2.08
CA VAL A 705 21.90 7.07 -0.98
C VAL A 705 21.28 5.77 -1.47
N THR A 706 20.24 5.83 -2.30
CA THR A 706 19.55 4.64 -2.83
C THR A 706 20.47 3.80 -3.72
N GLN A 707 21.18 4.43 -4.66
CA GLN A 707 22.14 3.75 -5.54
C GLN A 707 23.31 3.13 -4.76
N HIS A 708 23.72 3.75 -3.65
CA HIS A 708 24.72 3.18 -2.74
C HIS A 708 24.17 1.99 -1.95
N GLY A 709 22.94 2.07 -1.44
CA GLY A 709 22.26 0.94 -0.79
C GLY A 709 22.10 -0.26 -1.71
N GLU A 710 21.76 -0.05 -2.98
CA GLU A 710 21.80 -1.11 -3.99
C GLU A 710 23.21 -1.64 -4.22
N ALA A 711 24.23 -0.77 -4.25
CA ALA A 711 25.62 -1.18 -4.39
C ALA A 711 26.11 -2.00 -3.19
N GLN A 712 25.65 -1.72 -1.96
CA GLN A 712 25.86 -2.53 -0.77
C GLN A 712 25.11 -3.88 -0.84
N ALA A 713 23.89 -3.91 -1.36
CA ALA A 713 23.14 -5.15 -1.58
C ALA A 713 23.84 -6.06 -2.60
N ARG A 714 24.26 -5.51 -3.76
CA ARG A 714 25.13 -6.19 -4.73
C ARG A 714 26.48 -6.58 -4.09
N GLN A 715 27.03 -5.69 -3.26
CA GLN A 715 28.13 -5.84 -2.30
C GLN A 715 28.18 -7.24 -1.67
N ARG A 716 27.10 -7.57 -0.94
CA ARG A 716 27.00 -8.72 -0.05
C ARG A 716 26.74 -10.06 -0.73
N VAL A 717 26.38 -10.08 -2.02
CA VAL A 717 26.12 -11.34 -2.73
C VAL A 717 27.43 -12.06 -3.03
N GLU A 718 27.64 -13.19 -2.36
CA GLU A 718 28.70 -14.14 -2.70
C GLU A 718 28.33 -14.95 -3.95
N ILE A 719 29.31 -15.21 -4.82
CA ILE A 719 29.16 -16.19 -5.91
C ILE A 719 29.99 -17.43 -5.54
N PRO A 720 29.37 -18.60 -5.32
CA PRO A 720 30.10 -19.85 -5.08
C PRO A 720 30.81 -20.32 -6.37
N ALA A 721 31.91 -21.06 -6.24
CA ALA A 721 32.51 -21.75 -7.37
C ALA A 721 31.67 -22.98 -7.76
N PRO A 722 31.66 -23.36 -9.05
CA PRO A 722 31.02 -24.59 -9.48
C PRO A 722 31.74 -25.80 -8.88
N SER A 723 30.98 -26.79 -8.45
CA SER A 723 31.48 -28.10 -8.02
C SER A 723 32.31 -28.75 -9.12
N ALA A 724 33.19 -29.70 -8.77
CA ALA A 724 33.99 -30.42 -9.77
C ALA A 724 33.08 -31.10 -10.83
N ASN A 725 31.96 -31.67 -10.39
CA ASN A 725 30.96 -32.31 -11.25
C ASN A 725 30.25 -31.30 -12.16
N LEU A 726 29.79 -30.16 -11.63
CA LEU A 726 29.19 -29.11 -12.47
C LEU A 726 30.23 -28.56 -13.45
N THR A 727 31.48 -28.39 -13.04
CA THR A 727 32.56 -27.92 -13.89
C THR A 727 32.89 -28.89 -15.03
N GLU A 728 32.86 -30.20 -14.78
CA GLU A 728 32.99 -31.24 -15.82
C GLU A 728 31.81 -31.16 -16.82
N VAL A 729 30.58 -31.05 -16.32
CA VAL A 729 29.37 -30.91 -17.14
C VAL A 729 29.39 -29.61 -17.97
N LEU A 730 29.86 -28.49 -17.41
CA LEU A 730 30.05 -27.20 -18.11
C LEU A 730 31.21 -27.20 -19.13
N ARG A 731 32.05 -28.24 -19.15
CA ARG A 731 33.10 -28.47 -20.16
C ARG A 731 32.72 -29.54 -21.20
N SER A 732 31.61 -30.25 -20.99
CA SER A 732 31.13 -31.32 -21.90
C SER A 732 30.34 -30.79 -23.09
N ASP A 733 30.28 -31.57 -24.18
CA ASP A 733 29.52 -31.20 -25.37
C ASP A 733 28.03 -31.01 -25.08
N GLY A 734 27.44 -30.00 -25.73
CA GLY A 734 26.10 -29.47 -25.42
C GLY A 734 24.89 -30.39 -25.71
N HIS A 735 25.10 -31.69 -25.92
CA HIS A 735 24.07 -32.73 -25.87
C HIS A 735 24.16 -33.55 -24.57
N ASP A 736 25.35 -33.98 -24.18
CA ASP A 736 25.56 -34.71 -22.92
C ASP A 736 25.48 -33.80 -21.70
N GLN A 737 25.85 -32.53 -21.84
CA GLN A 737 25.57 -31.49 -20.85
C GLN A 737 24.08 -31.44 -20.48
N ILE A 738 23.19 -31.39 -21.48
CA ILE A 738 21.73 -31.34 -21.27
C ILE A 738 21.22 -32.66 -20.68
N ARG A 739 21.75 -33.80 -21.15
CA ARG A 739 21.42 -35.12 -20.62
C ARG A 739 21.72 -35.20 -19.13
N ARG A 740 22.93 -34.82 -18.71
CA ARG A 740 23.39 -34.87 -17.31
C ARG A 740 22.67 -33.87 -16.41
N LEU A 741 22.45 -32.63 -16.87
CA LEU A 741 21.66 -31.64 -16.12
C LEU A 741 20.17 -32.03 -15.96
N ASN A 742 19.61 -32.80 -16.89
CA ASN A 742 18.24 -33.32 -16.76
C ASN A 742 18.17 -34.62 -15.93
N SER A 743 19.22 -35.45 -15.91
CA SER A 743 19.27 -36.65 -15.06
C SER A 743 19.68 -36.36 -13.62
N GLU A 744 20.37 -35.25 -13.35
CA GLU A 744 20.88 -34.87 -12.03
C GLU A 744 20.29 -33.52 -11.57
N PRO A 745 19.12 -33.52 -10.90
CA PRO A 745 18.46 -32.29 -10.43
C PRO A 745 19.28 -31.43 -9.47
N SER A 746 20.29 -32.01 -8.80
CA SER A 746 21.24 -31.31 -7.93
C SER A 746 22.13 -30.34 -8.72
N LEU A 747 22.79 -30.81 -9.78
CA LEU A 747 23.66 -29.98 -10.64
C LEU A 747 22.88 -28.87 -11.34
N ARG A 748 21.61 -29.15 -11.70
CA ARG A 748 20.72 -28.13 -12.26
C ARG A 748 20.39 -27.02 -11.26
N ARG A 749 20.02 -27.37 -10.01
CA ARG A 749 19.80 -26.37 -8.94
C ARG A 749 21.07 -25.57 -8.64
N GLU A 750 22.23 -26.23 -8.64
CA GLU A 750 23.53 -25.57 -8.46
C GLU A 750 23.76 -24.49 -9.55
N LEU A 751 23.56 -24.84 -10.83
CA LEU A 751 23.67 -23.90 -11.95
C LEU A 751 22.64 -22.76 -11.88
N GLU A 752 21.40 -23.05 -11.50
CA GLU A 752 20.33 -22.06 -11.32
C GLU A 752 20.66 -21.08 -10.17
N THR A 753 21.16 -21.58 -9.03
CA THR A 753 21.62 -20.79 -7.89
C THR A 753 22.82 -19.90 -8.24
N MET A 754 23.82 -20.43 -8.95
CA MET A 754 24.96 -19.65 -9.44
C MET A 754 24.50 -18.54 -10.40
N THR A 755 23.62 -18.87 -11.35
CA THR A 755 23.08 -17.90 -12.32
C THR A 755 22.33 -16.76 -11.62
N LEU A 756 21.55 -17.08 -10.58
CA LEU A 756 20.87 -16.09 -9.75
C LEU A 756 21.87 -15.22 -8.98
N ALA A 757 22.88 -15.80 -8.35
CA ALA A 757 23.93 -15.07 -7.64
C ALA A 757 24.68 -14.10 -8.57
N ILE A 758 25.09 -14.55 -9.76
CA ILE A 758 25.69 -13.72 -10.81
C ILE A 758 24.74 -12.56 -11.18
N SER A 759 23.47 -12.85 -11.47
CA SER A 759 22.51 -11.82 -11.90
C SER A 759 22.28 -10.71 -10.85
N ARG A 760 22.38 -11.05 -9.56
CA ARG A 760 22.24 -10.15 -8.41
C ARG A 760 23.54 -9.43 -8.05
N ARG A 761 24.71 -10.04 -8.30
CA ARG A 761 26.03 -9.48 -8.00
C ARG A 761 26.44 -8.39 -8.99
N LEU A 762 26.17 -8.59 -10.29
CA LEU A 762 26.70 -7.76 -11.36
C LEU A 762 25.90 -6.46 -11.59
N SER A 763 26.61 -5.33 -11.70
CA SER A 763 26.05 -4.04 -12.14
C SER A 763 25.70 -4.06 -13.66
N PRO A 764 25.00 -3.04 -14.19
CA PRO A 764 24.75 -2.93 -15.62
C PRO A 764 26.03 -2.88 -16.47
N ALA A 765 27.09 -2.23 -15.98
CA ALA A 765 28.40 -2.19 -16.64
C ALA A 765 29.07 -3.56 -16.62
N ASP A 766 29.06 -4.27 -15.49
CA ASP A 766 29.62 -5.63 -15.39
C ASP A 766 28.88 -6.62 -16.29
N LYS A 767 27.56 -6.44 -16.46
CA LYS A 767 26.74 -7.25 -17.38
C LYS A 767 27.08 -6.98 -18.85
N ALA A 768 27.44 -5.74 -19.20
CA ALA A 768 27.97 -5.40 -20.52
C ALA A 768 29.36 -6.02 -20.73
N ASP A 769 30.29 -5.81 -19.79
CA ASP A 769 31.65 -6.38 -19.86
C ASP A 769 31.64 -7.92 -19.89
N LEU A 770 30.73 -8.59 -19.15
CA LEU A 770 30.53 -10.04 -19.21
C LEU A 770 30.05 -10.52 -20.59
N LYS A 771 29.13 -9.76 -21.22
CA LYS A 771 28.57 -10.07 -22.53
C LYS A 771 29.56 -9.81 -23.68
N GLU A 772 30.38 -8.77 -23.55
CA GLU A 772 31.44 -8.41 -24.50
C GLU A 772 32.71 -9.26 -24.33
N GLY A 773 32.85 -9.98 -23.22
CA GLY A 773 34.01 -10.80 -22.91
C GLY A 773 35.21 -10.02 -22.37
N ASN A 774 34.98 -8.83 -21.79
CA ASN A 774 35.99 -7.95 -21.22
C ASN A 774 36.47 -8.45 -19.83
N VAL A 775 36.97 -9.69 -19.76
CA VAL A 775 37.38 -10.40 -18.53
C VAL A 775 38.28 -9.54 -17.62
N ALA A 776 39.18 -8.73 -18.19
CA ALA A 776 40.06 -7.85 -17.43
C ALA A 776 39.33 -6.72 -16.68
N ARG A 777 38.26 -6.16 -17.26
CA ARG A 777 37.45 -5.11 -16.62
C ARG A 777 36.52 -5.70 -15.57
N LEU A 778 35.89 -6.84 -15.90
CA LEU A 778 35.07 -7.62 -14.98
C LEU A 778 35.85 -8.06 -13.74
N ALA A 779 37.08 -8.56 -13.91
CA ALA A 779 37.97 -8.93 -12.81
C ALA A 779 38.29 -7.75 -11.88
N LEU A 780 38.60 -6.57 -12.44
CA LEU A 780 38.87 -5.36 -11.68
C LEU A 780 37.64 -4.88 -10.89
N SER A 781 36.47 -4.83 -11.52
CA SER A 781 35.22 -4.37 -10.91
C SER A 781 34.78 -5.26 -9.73
N LEU A 782 34.88 -6.59 -9.90
CA LEU A 782 34.58 -7.56 -8.85
C LEU A 782 35.70 -7.72 -7.81
N GLY A 783 36.88 -7.14 -8.09
CA GLY A 783 38.13 -7.37 -7.35
C GLY A 783 38.47 -8.86 -7.25
N ALA A 784 38.30 -9.60 -8.34
CA ALA A 784 38.57 -11.01 -8.48
C ALA A 784 39.79 -11.24 -9.39
N THR A 785 40.34 -12.46 -9.42
CA THR A 785 41.39 -12.81 -10.38
C THR A 785 40.83 -12.92 -11.80
N ARG A 786 41.70 -12.82 -12.82
CA ARG A 786 41.29 -13.04 -14.22
C ARG A 786 40.74 -14.45 -14.45
N GLU A 787 41.22 -15.45 -13.72
CA GLU A 787 40.73 -16.83 -13.79
C GLU A 787 39.33 -16.96 -13.20
N GLN A 788 39.06 -16.32 -12.06
CA GLN A 788 37.71 -16.26 -11.47
C GLN A 788 36.72 -15.54 -12.43
N ALA A 789 37.13 -14.43 -13.05
CA ALA A 789 36.31 -13.72 -14.03
C ALA A 789 36.08 -14.51 -15.33
N ALA A 790 37.07 -15.27 -15.81
CA ALA A 790 36.91 -16.18 -16.95
C ALA A 790 35.96 -17.35 -16.63
N SER A 791 36.06 -17.91 -15.42
CA SER A 791 35.15 -18.96 -14.94
C SER A 791 33.70 -18.45 -14.83
N LEU A 792 33.49 -17.23 -14.31
CA LEU A 792 32.18 -16.55 -14.32
C LEU A 792 31.60 -16.41 -15.73
N GLN A 793 32.42 -15.98 -16.70
CA GLN A 793 32.01 -15.85 -18.09
C GLN A 793 31.62 -17.21 -18.69
N GLN A 794 32.40 -18.27 -18.42
CA GLN A 794 32.09 -19.63 -18.86
C GLN A 794 30.74 -20.12 -18.30
N VAL A 795 30.49 -19.94 -16.99
CA VAL A 795 29.21 -20.31 -16.36
C VAL A 795 28.04 -19.54 -17.00
N HIS A 796 28.19 -18.22 -17.20
CA HIS A 796 27.14 -17.39 -17.77
C HIS A 796 26.78 -17.78 -19.22
N GLU A 797 27.79 -17.97 -20.08
CA GLU A 797 27.56 -18.30 -21.48
C GLU A 797 26.93 -19.69 -21.65
N GLN A 798 27.35 -20.67 -20.85
CA GLN A 798 26.75 -22.01 -20.86
C GLN A 798 25.29 -21.99 -20.35
N ALA A 799 24.99 -21.22 -19.30
CA ALA A 799 23.62 -21.01 -18.84
C ALA A 799 22.74 -20.35 -19.92
N ARG A 800 23.28 -19.36 -20.67
CA ARG A 800 22.59 -18.71 -21.79
C ARG A 800 22.27 -19.70 -22.92
N VAL A 801 23.24 -20.53 -23.33
CA VAL A 801 23.05 -21.56 -24.38
C VAL A 801 21.98 -22.59 -23.97
N LEU A 802 21.95 -22.98 -22.70
CA LEU A 802 20.94 -23.90 -22.16
C LEU A 802 19.53 -23.28 -22.20
N GLN A 803 19.38 -22.02 -21.80
CA GLN A 803 18.11 -21.29 -21.87
C GLN A 803 17.62 -21.15 -23.32
N GLU A 804 18.49 -20.75 -24.25
CA GLU A 804 18.12 -20.59 -25.67
C GLU A 804 17.68 -21.91 -26.33
N LYS A 805 18.35 -23.03 -26.02
CA LYS A 805 17.93 -24.36 -26.49
C LYS A 805 16.60 -24.81 -25.89
N THR A 806 16.39 -24.58 -24.60
CA THR A 806 15.12 -24.90 -23.91
C THR A 806 13.95 -24.11 -24.51
N VAL A 807 14.14 -22.82 -24.79
CA VAL A 807 13.14 -21.97 -25.46
C VAL A 807 12.85 -22.45 -26.88
N ARG A 808 13.85 -22.96 -27.63
CA ARG A 808 13.64 -23.57 -28.95
C ARG A 808 12.83 -24.86 -28.87
N GLN A 809 13.18 -25.79 -27.97
CA GLN A 809 12.42 -27.04 -27.78
C GLN A 809 10.96 -26.76 -27.38
N ASN A 810 10.70 -25.83 -26.46
CA ASN A 810 9.33 -25.48 -26.07
C ASN A 810 8.52 -24.86 -27.24
N ARG A 811 9.17 -24.12 -28.15
CA ARG A 811 8.53 -23.61 -29.38
C ARG A 811 8.25 -24.73 -30.40
N GLU A 812 9.10 -25.74 -30.48
CA GLU A 812 8.88 -26.92 -31.35
C GLU A 812 7.76 -27.82 -30.82
N VAL A 813 7.73 -28.11 -29.51
CA VAL A 813 6.65 -28.85 -28.85
C VAL A 813 5.30 -28.14 -29.00
N SER A 814 5.30 -26.81 -28.92
CA SER A 814 4.09 -26.00 -29.16
C SER A 814 3.60 -26.09 -30.61
N ARG A 815 4.52 -26.15 -31.59
CA ARG A 815 4.18 -26.33 -33.02
C ARG A 815 3.66 -27.74 -33.34
N THR A 816 4.25 -28.79 -32.78
CA THR A 816 3.73 -30.16 -32.96
C THR A 816 2.35 -30.34 -32.30
N SER A 817 2.12 -29.70 -31.16
CA SER A 817 0.80 -29.68 -30.51
C SER A 817 -0.28 -28.97 -31.35
N GLN A 818 0.08 -27.87 -32.03
CA GLN A 818 -0.84 -27.19 -32.98
C GLN A 818 -1.11 -28.00 -34.26
N LEU A 819 -0.16 -28.84 -34.70
CA LEU A 819 -0.36 -29.76 -35.83
C LEU A 819 -1.20 -30.98 -35.45
N ALA A 820 -1.11 -31.45 -34.20
CA ALA A 820 -1.94 -32.54 -33.68
C ALA A 820 -3.42 -32.13 -33.49
N MET A 821 -3.70 -30.85 -33.18
CA MET A 821 -5.08 -30.31 -33.12
C MET A 821 -5.67 -29.95 -34.50
N ARG A 822 -4.97 -30.24 -35.60
CA ARG A 822 -5.43 -30.01 -36.99
C ARG A 822 -5.52 -31.29 -37.83
N ARG A 823 -5.52 -32.45 -37.17
CA ARG A 823 -5.90 -33.76 -37.72
C ARG A 823 -7.09 -34.30 -36.94
#